data_AF-A0AAJ0CGR6-F1
#
_entry.id   AF-A0AAJ0CGR6-F1
#
_cell.length_a   1.000
_cell.length_b   1.000
_cell.length_c   1.000
_cell.angle_alpha   90.00
_cell.angle_beta   90.00
_cell.angle_gamma   90.00
#
_symmetry.space_group_name_H-M   'P 1'
#
loop_
_entity.id
_entity.type
_entity.pdbx_description
1 polymer ?
#
loop_
_entity_poly.entity_id
_entity_poly.type
_entity_poly.pdbx_seq_one_letter_code
_entity_poly.pdbx_strand_id
1 'polypeptide(L)'
;MKILFFCTAHNSLSQRLYLVLSRQHSVTVEYALTAQSMIEAAALVQPDLIICPFLTSLVPQQIYDEYLTLIVHPGPPGDAGPSAIDWLLMGDDGTEPDSETLLAENRFNPVGRSHWGVTVLQATGEFDAGPVWAFDQFAVDINGTGVTKSSLYRGPVTRAAIAATLAAVERIEAAATLAFTAFGAPFGAPLSPPITPTEERHGSPAVVSISPGLSSSGEFAELSVTASEPFLGGRTHHRPLLKAAQRDFDVKKHDAEAISRRIRSADSQPGCLSGLFGPNLYLYGGMIEDPTLLPSMSQFFPPGSVVAIRDEAVCIATCDDKGVWITHIRQVKSKTDPALWPKVPAASGLQQLGLVPSGSEPWDHSLLPLTLSDEWSRSGYDTFQEIWVDFANVGDKHLAYLYFDFYNGAMSTKQCNRLVQCLEYIISRSSERLPLTAVVLMGGDSYFSNGIHLNVIEAAANPAEESWYNINAIDDVVQKVLLDLPSRGITTVAAIRGNAAAGGVALATACDVVLAGPDVVLNPAYRALGLYGSEFHSISYPGRCGPYRARTILRSMTPLSANDACDMGLVDYVLPKPTESLDTAIRAHVEGMFTPGKQSREAAVSAFGSWKESVDTSSAGLAQARAMELGQMSQDFWSPRSERYHTRRRDFVRKSKPSSTPLRFASHRRQKGMVDEEERDEFDSIEWFQDRSRRNFKKDISEKMIRLITDFTKGDAKDGTMSRTKLASPVRKTATMPSPSTPVFSCYYNP
;
A
#
# COMPACT_ATOMS: atom_id res chain seq x y z
N MET A 1 23.71 2.41 -16.57
CA MET A 1 24.15 1.29 -15.71
C MET A 1 23.14 0.14 -15.72
N LYS A 2 23.59 -1.08 -15.39
CA LYS A 2 22.79 -2.21 -14.90
C LYS A 2 22.66 -2.08 -13.39
N ILE A 3 21.45 -1.88 -12.90
CA ILE A 3 21.16 -1.71 -11.47
C ILE A 3 20.36 -2.90 -10.97
N LEU A 4 20.84 -3.54 -9.90
CA LEU A 4 20.12 -4.59 -9.19
C LEU A 4 19.52 -4.02 -7.90
N PHE A 5 18.21 -4.17 -7.72
CA PHE A 5 17.56 -3.91 -6.46
C PHE A 5 17.50 -5.16 -5.59
N PHE A 6 17.96 -5.06 -4.35
CA PHE A 6 17.55 -5.99 -3.30
C PHE A 6 16.47 -5.38 -2.44
N CYS A 7 15.32 -6.04 -2.39
CA CYS A 7 14.16 -5.57 -1.64
C CYS A 7 13.58 -6.70 -0.79
N THR A 8 13.17 -6.45 0.45
CA THR A 8 12.33 -7.40 1.19
C THR A 8 10.95 -7.54 0.54
N ALA A 9 10.44 -6.45 -0.04
CA ALA A 9 9.24 -6.43 -0.87
C ALA A 9 9.34 -5.26 -1.87
N HIS A 10 8.71 -5.38 -3.04
CA HIS A 10 8.62 -4.27 -3.99
C HIS A 10 7.57 -3.23 -3.53
N ASN A 11 7.91 -2.50 -2.46
CA ASN A 11 7.08 -1.51 -1.79
C ASN A 11 6.99 -0.17 -2.55
N SER A 12 6.27 0.81 -1.99
CA SER A 12 6.06 2.13 -2.61
C SER A 12 7.36 2.88 -2.95
N LEU A 13 8.36 2.88 -2.06
CA LEU A 13 9.65 3.53 -2.32
C LEU A 13 10.40 2.84 -3.45
N SER A 14 10.52 1.51 -3.40
CA SER A 14 11.20 0.75 -4.45
C SER A 14 10.51 0.86 -5.82
N GLN A 15 9.17 0.96 -5.86
CA GLN A 15 8.44 1.22 -7.11
C GLN A 15 8.73 2.62 -7.65
N ARG A 16 8.77 3.66 -6.81
CA ARG A 16 9.14 5.01 -7.24
C ARG A 16 10.58 5.08 -7.75
N LEU A 17 11.53 4.48 -7.03
CA LEU A 17 12.91 4.39 -7.49
C LEU A 17 13.03 3.61 -8.80
N TYR A 18 12.31 2.50 -8.94
CA TYR A 18 12.26 1.71 -10.18
C TYR A 18 11.80 2.57 -11.35
N LEU A 19 10.69 3.30 -11.21
CA LEU A 19 10.14 4.15 -12.27
C LEU A 19 11.10 5.27 -12.68
N VAL A 20 11.75 5.92 -11.72
CA VAL A 20 12.65 7.05 -12.02
C VAL A 20 13.97 6.56 -12.62
N LEU A 21 14.61 5.53 -12.04
CA LEU A 21 15.90 5.02 -12.50
C LEU A 21 15.79 4.26 -13.83
N SER A 22 14.66 3.59 -14.10
CA SER A 22 14.46 2.86 -15.36
C SER A 22 14.40 3.76 -16.60
N ARG A 23 14.29 5.09 -16.43
CA ARG A 23 14.35 6.04 -17.56
C ARG A 23 15.73 6.13 -18.20
N GLN A 24 16.79 5.85 -17.44
CA GLN A 24 18.18 5.99 -17.89
C GLN A 24 19.02 4.73 -17.66
N HIS A 25 18.50 3.75 -16.92
CA HIS A 25 19.23 2.57 -16.50
C HIS A 25 18.41 1.30 -16.68
N SER A 26 19.10 0.17 -16.82
CA SER A 26 18.46 -1.15 -16.81
C SER A 26 18.31 -1.60 -15.36
N VAL A 27 17.08 -1.60 -14.84
CA VAL A 27 16.80 -2.00 -13.45
C VAL A 27 16.15 -3.38 -13.40
N THR A 28 16.68 -4.27 -12.56
CA THR A 28 16.05 -5.54 -12.19
C THR A 28 15.90 -5.64 -10.69
N VAL A 29 14.89 -6.35 -10.20
CA VAL A 29 14.63 -6.53 -8.77
C VAL A 29 14.82 -7.99 -8.38
N GLU A 30 15.40 -8.21 -7.20
CA GLU A 30 15.42 -9.50 -6.51
C GLU A 30 14.89 -9.33 -5.08
N TYR A 31 14.02 -10.24 -4.67
CA TYR A 31 13.59 -10.31 -3.28
C TYR A 31 14.68 -10.89 -2.39
N ALA A 32 14.98 -10.19 -1.30
CA ALA A 32 15.97 -10.58 -0.29
C ALA A 32 15.43 -11.71 0.62
N LEU A 33 15.09 -12.86 0.02
CA LEU A 33 14.49 -14.01 0.70
C LEU A 33 15.52 -14.75 1.55
N THR A 34 16.72 -14.98 1.00
CA THR A 34 17.86 -15.64 1.66
C THR A 34 19.17 -15.00 1.21
N ALA A 35 20.24 -15.22 1.99
CA ALA A 35 21.59 -14.82 1.58
C ALA A 35 21.99 -15.44 0.23
N GLN A 36 21.72 -16.75 0.06
CA GLN A 36 22.06 -17.50 -1.13
C GLN A 36 21.34 -16.96 -2.38
N SER A 37 20.04 -16.67 -2.30
CA SER A 37 19.30 -16.09 -3.43
C SER A 37 19.84 -14.73 -3.86
N MET A 38 20.30 -13.90 -2.92
CA MET A 38 20.91 -12.61 -3.24
C MET A 38 22.24 -12.77 -3.96
N ILE A 39 23.11 -13.69 -3.46
CA ILE A 39 24.41 -13.98 -4.08
C ILE A 39 24.21 -14.51 -5.51
N GLU A 40 23.28 -15.44 -5.70
CA GLU A 40 22.95 -15.97 -7.04
C GLU A 40 22.43 -14.88 -7.98
N ALA A 41 21.56 -13.99 -7.50
CA ALA A 41 21.05 -12.89 -8.31
C ALA A 41 22.17 -11.93 -8.72
N ALA A 42 23.06 -11.55 -7.80
CA ALA A 42 24.21 -10.70 -8.12
C ALA A 42 25.11 -11.35 -9.17
N ALA A 43 25.41 -12.64 -9.03
CA ALA A 43 26.22 -13.40 -10.00
C ALA A 43 25.56 -13.51 -11.39
N LEU A 44 24.22 -13.64 -11.44
CA LEU A 44 23.48 -13.69 -12.70
C LEU A 44 23.42 -12.33 -13.40
N VAL A 45 23.23 -11.25 -12.63
CA VAL A 45 23.08 -9.89 -13.18
C VAL A 45 24.42 -9.31 -13.59
N GLN A 46 25.46 -9.54 -12.78
CA GLN A 46 26.72 -8.79 -12.79
C GLN A 46 26.44 -7.28 -12.85
N PRO A 47 25.83 -6.72 -11.79
CA PRO A 47 25.37 -5.33 -11.79
C PRO A 47 26.55 -4.35 -11.76
N ASP A 48 26.36 -3.16 -12.34
CA ASP A 48 27.31 -2.05 -12.14
C ASP A 48 27.12 -1.43 -10.74
N LEU A 49 25.88 -1.47 -10.23
CA LEU A 49 25.49 -0.89 -8.95
C LEU A 49 24.35 -1.71 -8.33
N ILE A 50 24.42 -1.92 -7.02
CA ILE A 50 23.33 -2.51 -6.24
C ILE A 50 22.70 -1.41 -5.37
N ILE A 51 21.37 -1.34 -5.36
CA ILE A 51 20.63 -0.43 -4.49
C ILE A 51 19.67 -1.25 -3.64
N CYS A 52 19.58 -0.92 -2.36
CA CYS A 52 18.71 -1.56 -1.40
C CYS A 52 17.68 -0.54 -0.85
N PRO A 53 16.57 -0.30 -1.57
CA PRO A 53 15.55 0.67 -1.16
C PRO A 53 14.83 0.29 0.14
N PHE A 54 14.72 -1.01 0.42
CA PHE A 54 13.98 -1.52 1.56
C PHE A 54 14.44 -2.93 1.91
N LEU A 55 15.17 -3.07 3.02
CA LEU A 55 15.63 -4.35 3.56
C LEU A 55 15.25 -4.53 5.02
N THR A 56 14.92 -5.77 5.37
CA THR A 56 14.78 -6.25 6.76
C THR A 56 15.81 -7.33 7.10
N SER A 57 16.77 -7.56 6.21
CA SER A 57 17.84 -8.55 6.33
C SER A 57 19.16 -7.91 5.89
N LEU A 58 20.27 -8.41 6.43
CA LEU A 58 21.60 -7.96 6.05
C LEU A 58 21.96 -8.42 4.65
N VAL A 59 22.69 -7.58 3.92
CA VAL A 59 23.33 -7.95 2.66
C VAL A 59 24.55 -8.84 2.95
N PRO A 60 24.69 -10.01 2.30
CA PRO A 60 25.87 -10.85 2.43
C PRO A 60 27.18 -10.11 2.09
N GLN A 61 28.23 -10.37 2.87
CA GLN A 61 29.53 -9.73 2.68
C GLN A 61 30.09 -9.89 1.27
N GLN A 62 29.98 -11.08 0.70
CA GLN A 62 30.44 -11.39 -0.66
C GLN A 62 29.87 -10.43 -1.71
N ILE A 63 28.68 -9.89 -1.49
CA ILE A 63 28.04 -8.97 -2.43
C ILE A 63 28.66 -7.58 -2.35
N TYR A 64 28.77 -6.99 -1.15
CA TYR A 64 29.28 -5.62 -1.03
C TYR A 64 30.80 -5.53 -1.14
N ASP A 65 31.52 -6.64 -0.97
CA ASP A 65 32.96 -6.74 -1.26
C ASP A 65 33.23 -6.77 -2.78
N GLU A 66 32.27 -7.24 -3.59
CA GLU A 66 32.40 -7.37 -5.05
C GLU A 66 31.74 -6.22 -5.83
N TYR A 67 30.56 -5.77 -5.39
CA TYR A 67 29.73 -4.76 -6.05
C TYR A 67 29.47 -3.56 -5.15
N LEU A 68 29.61 -2.35 -5.69
CA LEU A 68 29.22 -1.15 -4.96
C LEU A 68 27.72 -1.26 -4.62
N THR A 69 27.42 -1.27 -3.32
CA THR A 69 26.08 -1.56 -2.80
C THR A 69 25.62 -0.40 -1.94
N LEU A 70 24.48 0.20 -2.27
CA LEU A 70 23.90 1.32 -1.54
C LEU A 70 22.69 0.89 -0.71
N ILE A 71 22.63 1.32 0.53
CA ILE A 71 21.49 1.20 1.44
C ILE A 71 20.77 2.56 1.50
N VAL A 72 19.46 2.54 1.30
CA VAL A 72 18.60 3.72 1.52
C VAL A 72 18.08 3.68 2.95
N HIS A 73 18.71 4.46 3.82
CA HIS A 73 18.37 4.55 5.24
C HIS A 73 17.39 5.71 5.49
N PRO A 74 16.20 5.47 6.06
CA PRO A 74 15.20 6.52 6.32
C PRO A 74 15.51 7.38 7.56
N GLY A 75 16.79 7.74 7.73
CA GLY A 75 17.31 8.64 8.75
C GLY A 75 18.38 9.56 8.17
N PRO A 76 18.60 10.74 8.78
CA PRO A 76 19.67 11.67 8.41
C PRO A 76 21.07 11.09 8.70
N PRO A 77 22.16 11.72 8.23
CA PRO A 77 23.52 11.26 8.51
C PRO A 77 23.78 11.06 10.01
N GLY A 78 24.42 9.95 10.35
CA GLY A 78 24.71 9.54 11.74
C GLY A 78 23.55 8.88 12.49
N ASP A 79 22.33 8.92 11.95
CA ASP A 79 21.25 8.04 12.41
C ASP A 79 21.48 6.63 11.86
N ALA A 80 21.29 5.63 12.69
CA ALA A 80 21.48 4.23 12.33
C ALA A 80 20.49 3.36 13.11
N GLY A 81 19.91 2.35 12.47
CA GLY A 81 19.00 1.44 13.15
C GLY A 81 17.69 1.17 12.39
N PRO A 82 17.03 0.03 12.68
CA PRO A 82 15.88 -0.44 11.91
C PRO A 82 14.55 0.28 12.25
N SER A 83 14.57 1.34 13.07
CA SER A 83 13.37 2.01 13.59
C SER A 83 13.48 3.54 13.57
N ALA A 84 14.28 4.11 12.67
CA ALA A 84 14.56 5.54 12.55
C ALA A 84 13.30 6.44 12.65
N ILE A 85 12.31 6.21 11.77
CA ILE A 85 11.04 6.99 11.76
C ILE A 85 10.21 6.73 13.03
N ASP A 86 10.25 5.52 13.58
CA ASP A 86 9.51 5.17 14.79
C ASP A 86 10.05 5.98 15.98
N TRP A 87 11.37 6.08 16.14
CA TRP A 87 12.02 6.89 17.19
C TRP A 87 11.71 8.38 17.03
N LEU A 88 11.80 8.91 15.80
CA LEU A 88 11.39 10.28 15.49
C LEU A 88 9.97 10.57 15.99
N LEU A 89 9.00 9.72 15.63
CA LEU A 89 7.60 9.94 15.98
C LEU A 89 7.29 9.71 17.46
N MET A 90 8.09 8.90 18.16
CA MET A 90 8.01 8.81 19.63
C MET A 90 8.46 10.11 20.33
N GLY A 91 9.15 11.01 19.62
CA GLY A 91 9.64 12.28 20.17
C GLY A 91 11.14 12.26 20.51
N ASP A 92 11.91 11.35 19.91
CA ASP A 92 13.37 11.33 20.09
C ASP A 92 14.02 12.50 19.33
N ASP A 93 14.61 13.43 20.08
CA ASP A 93 15.33 14.60 19.57
C ASP A 93 16.87 14.45 19.64
N GLY A 94 17.35 13.30 20.12
CA GLY A 94 18.77 12.99 20.24
C GLY A 94 19.49 13.70 21.40
N THR A 95 18.76 14.34 22.31
CA THR A 95 19.35 14.93 23.53
C THR A 95 19.89 13.86 24.47
N GLU A 96 19.16 12.75 24.62
CA GLU A 96 19.57 11.57 25.37
C GLU A 96 20.28 10.56 24.44
N PRO A 97 21.59 10.33 24.59
CA PRO A 97 22.31 9.34 23.79
C PRO A 97 21.89 7.90 24.12
N ASP A 98 21.56 7.58 25.37
CA ASP A 98 21.22 6.21 25.76
C ASP A 98 19.72 5.90 25.56
N SER A 99 19.43 4.99 24.62
CA SER A 99 18.06 4.59 24.30
C SER A 99 17.32 3.88 25.44
N GLU A 100 18.05 3.21 26.34
CA GLU A 100 17.44 2.54 27.49
C GLU A 100 16.95 3.57 28.51
N THR A 101 17.79 4.55 28.84
CA THR A 101 17.44 5.70 29.68
C THR A 101 16.28 6.50 29.08
N LEU A 102 16.33 6.79 27.77
CA LEU A 102 15.26 7.52 27.07
C LEU A 102 13.89 6.86 27.25
N LEU A 103 13.83 5.53 27.09
CA LEU A 103 12.59 4.74 27.26
C LEU A 103 12.16 4.60 28.72
N ALA A 104 13.09 4.28 29.62
CA ALA A 104 12.80 4.02 31.03
C ALA A 104 12.27 5.27 31.74
N GLU A 105 12.82 6.43 31.39
CA GLU A 105 12.45 7.71 31.99
C GLU A 105 11.44 8.51 31.16
N ASN A 106 11.02 7.99 30.00
CA ASN A 106 10.09 8.65 29.07
C ASN A 106 10.53 10.09 28.72
N ARG A 107 11.85 10.30 28.53
CA ARG A 107 12.47 11.62 28.22
C ARG A 107 12.25 12.07 26.77
N PHE A 108 11.12 11.71 26.17
CA PHE A 108 10.77 12.15 24.82
C PHE A 108 10.40 13.63 24.80
N ASN A 109 10.87 14.34 23.79
CA ASN A 109 10.55 15.75 23.62
C ASN A 109 9.12 15.88 23.04
N PRO A 110 8.20 16.65 23.66
CA PRO A 110 6.85 16.85 23.15
C PRO A 110 6.81 17.52 21.76
N VAL A 111 7.76 18.41 21.47
CA VAL A 111 7.88 19.11 20.18
C VAL A 111 8.61 18.25 19.15
N GLY A 112 9.56 17.41 19.58
CA GLY A 112 10.39 16.61 18.70
C GLY A 112 11.41 17.43 17.90
N ARG A 113 11.86 16.88 16.77
CA ARG A 113 12.81 17.54 15.86
C ARG A 113 12.09 18.38 14.83
N SER A 114 12.71 19.50 14.41
CA SER A 114 12.18 20.34 13.33
C SER A 114 12.39 19.74 11.93
N HIS A 115 13.39 18.87 11.78
CA HIS A 115 13.75 18.25 10.51
C HIS A 115 14.09 16.77 10.70
N TRP A 116 13.86 16.00 9.64
CA TRP A 116 14.35 14.64 9.48
C TRP A 116 14.99 14.49 8.10
N GLY A 117 15.54 13.30 7.80
CA GLY A 117 16.24 13.08 6.55
C GLY A 117 16.30 11.64 6.12
N VAL A 118 16.90 11.44 4.94
CA VAL A 118 17.19 10.13 4.35
C VAL A 118 18.62 10.14 3.86
N THR A 119 19.33 9.06 4.15
CA THR A 119 20.73 8.88 3.79
C THR A 119 20.87 7.72 2.82
N VAL A 120 21.65 7.91 1.76
CA VAL A 120 22.07 6.86 0.84
C VAL A 120 23.54 6.58 1.14
N LEU A 121 23.78 5.44 1.77
CA LEU A 121 25.09 5.05 2.29
C LEU A 121 25.56 3.75 1.66
N GLN A 122 26.87 3.56 1.55
CA GLN A 122 27.47 2.33 1.06
C GLN A 122 27.36 1.23 2.12
N ALA A 123 26.99 0.02 1.72
CA ALA A 123 26.99 -1.14 2.60
C ALA A 123 28.43 -1.50 3.02
N THR A 124 28.61 -1.76 4.31
CA THR A 124 29.87 -2.26 4.90
C THR A 124 29.54 -3.42 5.86
N GLY A 125 30.53 -3.89 6.62
CA GLY A 125 30.30 -4.87 7.69
C GLY A 125 29.56 -4.31 8.91
N GLU A 126 29.43 -2.98 9.03
CA GLU A 126 28.78 -2.30 10.14
C GLU A 126 27.40 -1.76 9.75
N PHE A 127 26.46 -1.80 10.69
CA PHE A 127 25.06 -1.45 10.44
C PHE A 127 24.89 0.07 10.25
N ASP A 128 24.40 0.48 9.06
CA ASP A 128 24.16 1.89 8.68
C ASP A 128 25.35 2.85 8.93
N ALA A 129 26.58 2.34 8.91
CA ALA A 129 27.78 3.11 9.26
C ALA A 129 28.73 3.37 8.08
N GLY A 130 28.36 2.93 6.88
CA GLY A 130 29.21 3.10 5.71
C GLY A 130 29.25 4.52 5.16
N PRO A 131 30.18 4.79 4.21
CA PRO A 131 30.31 6.10 3.59
C PRO A 131 29.00 6.61 2.97
N VAL A 132 28.62 7.85 3.30
CA VAL A 132 27.44 8.50 2.74
C VAL A 132 27.74 8.97 1.33
N TRP A 133 26.92 8.56 0.36
CA TRP A 133 27.01 9.03 -1.04
C TRP A 133 26.11 10.24 -1.29
N ALA A 134 25.02 10.34 -0.55
CA ALA A 134 24.15 11.52 -0.51
C ALA A 134 23.21 11.44 0.69
N PHE A 135 22.74 12.58 1.17
CA PHE A 135 21.54 12.65 2.00
C PHE A 135 20.69 13.83 1.58
N ASP A 136 19.41 13.78 1.91
CA ASP A 136 18.52 14.93 1.80
C ASP A 136 17.64 15.04 3.05
N GLN A 137 17.09 16.22 3.29
CA GLN A 137 16.33 16.52 4.50
C GLN A 137 15.00 17.21 4.21
N PHE A 138 14.11 17.19 5.19
CA PHE A 138 12.80 17.83 5.12
C PHE A 138 12.33 18.28 6.50
N ALA A 139 11.54 19.35 6.53
CA ALA A 139 10.87 19.80 7.75
C ALA A 139 9.82 18.77 8.20
N VAL A 140 9.70 18.58 9.50
CA VAL A 140 8.72 17.67 10.10
C VAL A 140 8.12 18.29 11.36
N ASP A 141 6.81 18.13 11.50
CA ASP A 141 6.08 18.35 12.74
C ASP A 141 5.46 17.02 13.15
N ILE A 142 5.96 16.41 14.23
CA ILE A 142 5.48 15.11 14.70
C ILE A 142 4.08 15.20 15.31
N ASN A 143 3.60 16.39 15.66
CA ASN A 143 2.26 16.64 16.19
C ASN A 143 1.27 17.09 15.10
N GLY A 144 1.75 17.31 13.87
CA GLY A 144 0.90 17.64 12.73
C GLY A 144 -0.23 16.63 12.51
N THR A 145 -1.40 17.14 12.13
CA THR A 145 -2.59 16.32 11.88
C THR A 145 -2.33 15.35 10.73
N GLY A 146 -2.73 14.08 10.91
CA GLY A 146 -2.53 13.03 9.91
C GLY A 146 -1.10 12.49 9.77
N VAL A 147 -0.11 13.02 10.52
CA VAL A 147 1.29 12.56 10.43
C VAL A 147 1.46 11.18 11.07
N THR A 148 1.42 10.14 10.27
CA THR A 148 1.78 8.75 10.67
C THR A 148 3.12 8.35 10.10
N LYS A 149 3.77 7.31 10.66
CA LYS A 149 4.99 6.73 10.07
C LYS A 149 4.79 6.39 8.60
N SER A 150 3.62 5.85 8.25
CA SER A 150 3.30 5.45 6.89
C SER A 150 3.08 6.64 5.95
N SER A 151 2.53 7.76 6.44
CA SER A 151 2.40 9.01 5.68
C SER A 151 3.76 9.70 5.48
N LEU A 152 4.62 9.74 6.51
CA LEU A 152 5.98 10.24 6.42
C LEU A 152 6.79 9.44 5.41
N TYR A 153 6.71 8.10 5.52
CA TYR A 153 7.42 7.20 4.62
C TYR A 153 7.05 7.45 3.16
N ARG A 154 5.75 7.55 2.82
CA ARG A 154 5.28 7.72 1.44
C ARG A 154 5.39 9.14 0.91
N GLY A 155 5.33 10.14 1.78
CA GLY A 155 5.46 11.55 1.44
C GLY A 155 6.92 12.01 1.49
N PRO A 156 7.31 12.77 2.52
CA PRO A 156 8.61 13.44 2.56
C PRO A 156 9.81 12.49 2.55
N VAL A 157 9.77 11.36 3.25
CA VAL A 157 10.87 10.37 3.25
C VAL A 157 11.10 9.84 1.84
N THR A 158 10.06 9.41 1.13
CA THR A 158 10.25 8.92 -0.25
C THR A 158 10.77 10.02 -1.16
N ARG A 159 10.31 11.28 -1.04
CA ARG A 159 10.85 12.39 -1.86
C ARG A 159 12.35 12.62 -1.61
N ALA A 160 12.77 12.69 -0.35
CA ALA A 160 14.18 12.82 0.03
C ALA A 160 15.00 11.61 -0.43
N ALA A 161 14.45 10.39 -0.31
CA ALA A 161 15.09 9.16 -0.79
C ALA A 161 15.34 9.18 -2.31
N ILE A 162 14.36 9.62 -3.12
CA ILE A 162 14.54 9.77 -4.56
C ILE A 162 15.65 10.79 -4.85
N ALA A 163 15.60 11.98 -4.25
CA ALA A 163 16.59 13.03 -4.47
C ALA A 163 18.01 12.57 -4.11
N ALA A 164 18.18 11.98 -2.92
CA ALA A 164 19.46 11.46 -2.46
C ALA A 164 19.95 10.29 -3.34
N THR A 165 19.07 9.37 -3.76
CA THR A 165 19.49 8.22 -4.58
C THR A 165 19.93 8.65 -5.98
N LEU A 166 19.22 9.58 -6.62
CA LEU A 166 19.64 10.12 -7.92
C LEU A 166 20.97 10.84 -7.83
N ALA A 167 21.14 11.70 -6.82
CA ALA A 167 22.41 12.38 -6.60
C ALA A 167 23.55 11.39 -6.31
N ALA A 168 23.31 10.33 -5.55
CA ALA A 168 24.30 9.27 -5.31
C ALA A 168 24.71 8.58 -6.61
N VAL A 169 23.74 8.20 -7.46
CA VAL A 169 23.98 7.59 -8.78
C VAL A 169 24.82 8.52 -9.66
N GLU A 170 24.46 9.80 -9.77
CA GLU A 170 25.21 10.80 -10.57
C GLU A 170 26.65 10.99 -10.03
N ARG A 171 26.81 11.07 -8.70
CA ARG A 171 28.12 11.20 -8.05
C ARG A 171 29.00 9.97 -8.29
N ILE A 172 28.42 8.77 -8.29
CA ILE A 172 29.14 7.52 -8.60
C ILE A 172 29.60 7.51 -10.06
N GLU A 173 28.73 7.86 -11.00
CA GLU A 173 29.09 7.94 -12.43
C GLU A 173 30.21 8.97 -12.66
N ALA A 174 30.13 10.12 -12.00
CA ALA A 174 31.18 11.15 -12.05
C ALA A 174 32.50 10.65 -11.45
N ALA A 175 32.47 10.04 -10.26
CA ALA A 175 33.65 9.50 -9.60
C ALA A 175 34.31 8.38 -10.42
N ALA A 176 33.52 7.49 -11.01
CA ALA A 176 34.04 6.42 -11.86
C ALA A 176 34.67 6.97 -13.15
N THR A 177 34.07 8.01 -13.74
CA THR A 177 34.63 8.69 -14.92
C THR A 177 35.96 9.35 -14.59
N LEU A 178 36.05 10.05 -13.46
CA LEU A 178 37.29 10.66 -12.99
C LEU A 178 38.38 9.61 -12.75
N ALA A 179 38.06 8.51 -12.08
CA ALA A 179 38.99 7.40 -11.86
C ALA A 179 39.51 6.82 -13.19
N PHE A 180 38.65 6.65 -14.19
CA PHE A 180 39.06 6.20 -15.53
C PHE A 180 40.01 7.19 -16.21
N THR A 181 39.72 8.50 -16.14
CA THR A 181 40.59 9.54 -16.75
C THR A 181 41.92 9.70 -16.04
N ALA A 182 41.95 9.55 -14.71
CA ALA A 182 43.15 9.74 -13.90
C ALA A 182 44.12 8.56 -13.99
N PHE A 183 43.61 7.33 -14.15
CA PHE A 183 44.43 6.11 -14.11
C PHE A 183 44.57 5.38 -15.45
N GLY A 184 43.88 5.83 -16.51
CA GLY A 184 43.87 5.16 -17.82
C GLY A 184 43.16 3.81 -17.77
N ALA A 185 42.73 3.30 -18.93
CA ALA A 185 42.03 2.00 -19.04
C ALA A 185 42.72 0.89 -18.22
N PRO A 186 41.97 -0.05 -17.61
CA PRO A 186 42.51 -0.95 -16.58
C PRO A 186 43.69 -1.77 -17.14
N PHE A 187 44.85 -1.59 -16.54
CA PHE A 187 45.95 -2.55 -16.64
C PHE A 187 45.48 -3.88 -16.04
N GLY A 188 45.18 -4.87 -16.89
CA GLY A 188 45.02 -6.25 -16.44
C GLY A 188 43.94 -7.08 -17.14
N ALA A 189 44.06 -7.29 -18.45
CA ALA A 189 43.54 -8.51 -19.08
C ALA A 189 44.54 -8.97 -20.15
N PRO A 190 44.97 -10.25 -20.16
CA PRO A 190 45.86 -10.75 -21.20
C PRO A 190 45.16 -10.69 -22.56
N LEU A 191 45.81 -10.00 -23.50
CA LEU A 191 45.47 -10.00 -24.91
C LEU A 191 45.53 -11.43 -25.46
N SER A 192 44.39 -11.96 -25.89
CA SER A 192 44.32 -12.93 -26.99
C SER A 192 42.95 -12.81 -27.67
N PRO A 193 42.91 -12.62 -29.00
CA PRO A 193 41.67 -12.47 -29.75
C PRO A 193 41.00 -13.84 -30.01
N PRO A 194 39.66 -13.97 -29.97
CA PRO A 194 39.00 -15.12 -30.58
C PRO A 194 39.06 -15.00 -32.12
N ILE A 195 39.38 -16.13 -32.75
CA ILE A 195 39.71 -16.30 -34.18
C ILE A 195 38.45 -16.42 -35.06
N THR A 196 37.35 -15.68 -34.78
CA THR A 196 36.16 -15.76 -35.65
C THR A 196 35.42 -14.43 -35.74
N PRO A 197 35.02 -13.98 -36.95
CA PRO A 197 34.32 -12.71 -37.12
C PRO A 197 32.84 -12.90 -36.75
N THR A 198 32.35 -12.11 -35.80
CA THR A 198 30.91 -11.82 -35.67
C THR A 198 30.70 -10.33 -35.80
N GLU A 199 29.75 -10.00 -36.67
CA GLU A 199 29.45 -8.69 -37.21
C GLU A 199 28.88 -7.71 -36.16
N GLU A 200 29.29 -6.45 -36.34
CA GLU A 200 28.64 -5.20 -35.94
C GLU A 200 28.44 -4.91 -34.44
N ARG A 201 29.48 -4.32 -33.83
CA ARG A 201 29.33 -3.32 -32.78
C ARG A 201 29.46 -1.91 -33.38
N HIS A 202 28.36 -1.17 -33.44
CA HIS A 202 28.43 0.29 -33.41
C HIS A 202 29.04 0.72 -32.05
N GLY A 203 30.01 1.63 -32.11
CA GLY A 203 30.91 1.95 -31.00
C GLY A 203 30.19 2.37 -29.72
N SER A 204 30.40 1.62 -28.64
CA SER A 204 30.07 2.04 -27.28
C SER A 204 31.17 2.98 -26.74
N PRO A 205 30.82 4.05 -26.02
CA PRO A 205 31.80 4.83 -25.28
C PRO A 205 32.49 3.93 -24.23
N ALA A 206 33.74 4.25 -23.89
CA ALA A 206 34.59 3.46 -23.00
C ALA A 206 33.86 3.04 -21.71
N VAL A 207 33.92 1.76 -21.35
CA VAL A 207 33.26 1.22 -20.15
C VAL A 207 33.99 1.75 -18.92
N VAL A 208 33.39 2.75 -18.27
CA VAL A 208 33.79 3.24 -16.95
C VAL A 208 33.44 2.16 -15.93
N SER A 209 34.45 1.63 -15.21
CA SER A 209 34.27 0.54 -14.24
C SER A 209 33.89 1.10 -12.88
N ILE A 210 32.69 0.79 -12.39
CA ILE A 210 32.27 1.06 -11.02
C ILE A 210 32.77 -0.07 -10.12
N SER A 211 33.33 0.26 -8.95
CA SER A 211 33.81 -0.72 -7.98
C SER A 211 33.53 -0.27 -6.54
N PRO A 212 33.47 -1.20 -5.57
CA PRO A 212 33.32 -0.86 -4.15
C PRO A 212 34.40 0.07 -3.59
N GLY A 213 35.56 0.15 -4.26
CA GLY A 213 36.69 0.99 -3.86
C GLY A 213 36.57 2.46 -4.25
N LEU A 214 35.51 2.86 -4.97
CA LEU A 214 35.24 4.27 -5.23
C LEU A 214 35.03 5.02 -3.91
N SER A 215 35.71 6.16 -3.78
CA SER A 215 35.67 6.95 -2.55
C SER A 215 34.57 8.01 -2.61
N SER A 216 33.75 8.05 -1.56
CA SER A 216 32.81 9.15 -1.34
C SER A 216 33.52 10.40 -0.76
N SER A 217 33.03 11.59 -1.08
CA SER A 217 33.48 12.84 -0.47
C SER A 217 32.84 13.03 0.91
N GLY A 218 33.60 13.54 1.89
CA GLY A 218 33.07 13.87 3.22
C GLY A 218 31.93 14.89 3.18
N GLU A 219 31.99 15.84 2.23
CA GLU A 219 30.94 16.85 2.01
C GLU A 219 29.56 16.23 1.74
N PHE A 220 29.50 15.02 1.19
CA PHE A 220 28.24 14.34 0.89
C PHE A 220 27.47 13.91 2.14
N ALA A 221 28.14 13.83 3.30
CA ALA A 221 27.54 13.63 4.60
C ALA A 221 27.24 14.95 5.33
N GLU A 222 27.85 16.07 4.88
CA GLU A 222 27.73 17.37 5.53
C GLU A 222 26.62 18.23 4.94
N LEU A 223 26.39 18.19 3.62
CA LEU A 223 25.40 19.05 2.95
C LEU A 223 24.30 18.24 2.26
N SER A 224 23.05 18.60 2.55
CA SER A 224 21.88 18.01 1.92
C SER A 224 21.83 18.31 0.43
N VAL A 225 21.34 17.35 -0.36
CA VAL A 225 21.27 17.47 -1.83
C VAL A 225 20.43 18.66 -2.28
N THR A 226 19.22 18.81 -1.74
CA THR A 226 18.27 19.81 -2.25
C THR A 226 18.57 21.21 -1.71
N ALA A 227 18.85 21.33 -0.41
CA ALA A 227 19.01 22.63 0.25
C ALA A 227 20.47 23.10 0.32
N SER A 228 21.46 22.21 0.10
CA SER A 228 22.88 22.50 0.35
C SER A 228 23.14 22.99 1.78
N GLU A 229 22.39 22.46 2.73
CA GLU A 229 22.47 22.81 4.16
C GLU A 229 22.87 21.61 4.99
N PRO A 230 23.55 21.82 6.13
CA PRO A 230 23.75 20.77 7.12
C PRO A 230 22.43 20.27 7.69
N PHE A 231 22.45 19.07 8.28
CA PHE A 231 21.25 18.53 8.91
C PHE A 231 20.74 19.46 10.03
N LEU A 232 19.51 19.95 9.87
CA LEU A 232 18.92 20.95 10.75
C LEU A 232 18.19 20.36 11.98
N GLY A 233 18.00 19.03 12.00
CA GLY A 233 17.21 18.35 13.05
C GLY A 233 18.00 17.95 14.29
N GLY A 234 19.23 18.45 14.46
CA GLY A 234 20.05 18.23 15.66
C GLY A 234 20.86 16.93 15.64
N ARG A 235 21.26 16.47 16.84
CA ARG A 235 22.17 15.31 17.00
C ARG A 235 21.47 13.99 16.68
N THR A 236 22.16 13.08 16.01
CA THR A 236 21.68 11.75 15.65
C THR A 236 22.47 10.69 16.42
N HIS A 237 21.89 9.49 16.57
CA HIS A 237 22.50 8.40 17.31
C HIS A 237 22.12 7.06 16.68
N HIS A 238 22.90 6.03 16.96
CA HIS A 238 22.47 4.66 16.69
C HIS A 238 21.34 4.26 17.65
N ARG A 239 20.22 3.81 17.10
CA ARG A 239 19.03 3.39 17.85
C ARG A 239 18.69 1.92 17.57
N PRO A 240 18.41 1.11 18.60
CA PRO A 240 18.03 -0.28 18.39
C PRO A 240 16.62 -0.39 17.80
N LEU A 241 16.23 -1.61 17.42
CA LEU A 241 14.85 -1.93 17.08
C LEU A 241 13.93 -1.53 18.25
N LEU A 242 13.04 -0.57 18.01
CA LEU A 242 11.99 -0.24 18.96
C LEU A 242 10.96 -1.37 18.94
N LYS A 243 10.82 -2.10 20.04
CA LYS A 243 9.91 -3.26 20.16
C LYS A 243 8.47 -2.82 20.38
N ALA A 244 7.50 -3.62 19.92
CA ALA A 244 6.08 -3.25 19.98
C ALA A 244 5.61 -2.89 21.41
N ALA A 245 6.05 -3.64 22.43
CA ALA A 245 5.70 -3.37 23.83
C ALA A 245 6.30 -2.07 24.39
N GLN A 246 7.38 -1.55 23.80
CA GLN A 246 7.98 -0.27 24.21
C GLN A 246 7.19 0.95 23.73
N ARG A 247 6.15 0.73 22.90
CA ARG A 247 5.21 1.78 22.44
C ARG A 247 3.92 1.79 23.25
N ASP A 248 3.76 0.92 24.24
CA ASP A 248 2.54 0.86 25.04
C ASP A 248 2.33 2.19 25.81
N PHE A 249 1.10 2.42 26.22
CA PHE A 249 0.69 3.64 26.93
C PHE A 249 -0.25 3.33 28.09
N ASP A 250 -0.18 4.18 29.11
CA ASP A 250 -1.14 4.22 30.20
C ASP A 250 -2.08 5.41 29.99
N VAL A 251 -3.34 5.14 29.63
CA VAL A 251 -4.37 6.17 29.39
C VAL A 251 -4.65 7.07 30.59
N LYS A 252 -4.23 6.66 31.80
CA LYS A 252 -4.39 7.47 33.02
C LYS A 252 -3.21 8.41 33.28
N LYS A 253 -2.10 8.26 32.54
CA LYS A 253 -0.86 9.02 32.75
C LYS A 253 -0.39 9.76 31.50
N HIS A 254 -0.62 9.21 30.32
CA HIS A 254 -0.24 9.82 29.07
C HIS A 254 -1.41 10.61 28.51
N ASP A 255 -1.14 11.86 28.13
CA ASP A 255 -2.07 12.72 27.42
C ASP A 255 -2.36 12.23 25.99
N ALA A 256 -3.32 12.87 25.32
CA ALA A 256 -3.72 12.50 23.97
C ALA A 256 -2.56 12.58 22.95
N GLU A 257 -1.65 13.55 23.08
CA GLU A 257 -0.51 13.69 22.17
C GLU A 257 0.50 12.56 22.33
N ALA A 258 0.82 12.18 23.57
CA ALA A 258 1.71 11.07 23.89
C ALA A 258 1.13 9.71 23.44
N ILE A 259 -0.18 9.50 23.60
CA ILE A 259 -0.88 8.31 23.12
C ILE A 259 -0.92 8.29 21.59
N SER A 260 -1.30 9.41 20.98
CA SER A 260 -1.36 9.60 19.54
C SER A 260 -0.02 9.29 18.88
N ARG A 261 1.07 9.88 19.37
CA ARG A 261 2.44 9.64 18.86
C ARG A 261 2.84 8.17 18.90
N ARG A 262 2.55 7.48 20.00
CA ARG A 262 2.82 6.04 20.12
C ARG A 262 2.08 5.21 19.08
N ILE A 263 0.79 5.49 18.87
CA ILE A 263 -0.01 4.82 17.85
C ILE A 263 0.51 5.14 16.44
N ARG A 264 0.72 6.42 16.14
CA ARG A 264 1.17 6.91 14.82
C ARG A 264 2.60 6.45 14.48
N SER A 265 3.48 6.27 15.47
CA SER A 265 4.83 5.73 15.31
C SER A 265 4.84 4.27 14.84
N ALA A 266 3.76 3.54 15.09
CA ALA A 266 3.60 2.13 14.74
C ALA A 266 2.69 1.90 13.52
N ASP A 267 2.15 2.97 12.94
CA ASP A 267 1.25 2.91 11.78
C ASP A 267 2.06 2.99 10.48
N SER A 268 2.09 2.00 9.60
CA SER A 268 1.12 0.89 9.48
C SER A 268 1.61 -0.44 10.02
N GLN A 269 2.88 -0.55 10.40
CA GLN A 269 3.50 -1.69 11.09
C GLN A 269 4.51 -1.19 12.13
N PRO A 270 4.64 -1.85 13.29
CA PRO A 270 3.98 -3.12 13.66
C PRO A 270 2.57 -2.98 14.25
N GLY A 271 2.06 -1.75 14.42
CA GLY A 271 0.90 -1.45 15.26
C GLY A 271 1.30 -1.25 16.72
N CYS A 272 0.58 -0.37 17.42
CA CYS A 272 0.85 -0.10 18.83
C CYS A 272 0.22 -1.20 19.69
N LEU A 273 1.04 -2.00 20.36
CA LEU A 273 0.56 -3.10 21.18
C LEU A 273 0.05 -2.53 22.51
N SER A 274 -1.23 -2.73 22.82
CA SER A 274 -1.83 -2.23 24.06
C SER A 274 -2.95 -3.14 24.57
N GLY A 275 -3.11 -3.20 25.89
CA GLY A 275 -4.19 -3.89 26.61
C GLY A 275 -5.44 -3.03 26.84
N LEU A 276 -5.57 -1.90 26.13
CA LEU A 276 -6.65 -0.92 26.30
C LEU A 276 -8.07 -1.53 26.37
N PHE A 277 -8.35 -2.52 25.54
CA PHE A 277 -9.68 -3.15 25.43
C PHE A 277 -9.79 -4.50 26.18
N GLY A 278 -8.88 -4.77 27.11
CA GLY A 278 -8.77 -6.04 27.82
C GLY A 278 -7.56 -6.87 27.33
N PRO A 279 -7.72 -7.75 26.32
CA PRO A 279 -6.57 -8.45 25.74
C PRO A 279 -5.69 -7.50 24.93
N ASN A 280 -4.41 -7.88 24.78
CA ASN A 280 -3.49 -7.14 23.94
C ASN A 280 -3.93 -7.16 22.47
N LEU A 281 -4.05 -5.98 21.88
CA LEU A 281 -4.32 -5.75 20.47
C LEU A 281 -3.29 -4.80 19.89
N TYR A 282 -3.06 -4.89 18.58
CA TYR A 282 -2.34 -3.86 17.84
C TYR A 282 -3.32 -2.78 17.39
N LEU A 283 -3.08 -1.54 17.80
CA LEU A 283 -3.89 -0.36 17.51
C LEU A 283 -3.28 0.47 16.37
N TYR A 284 -4.15 1.14 15.59
CA TYR A 284 -3.80 2.01 14.46
C TYR A 284 -4.70 3.26 14.41
N GLY A 285 -4.29 4.26 13.64
CA GLY A 285 -4.90 5.59 13.67
C GLY A 285 -4.17 6.49 14.65
N GLY A 286 -4.87 6.95 15.69
CA GLY A 286 -4.30 7.86 16.69
C GLY A 286 -4.53 9.34 16.34
N MET A 287 -5.63 9.67 15.66
CA MET A 287 -6.02 11.07 15.45
C MET A 287 -6.59 11.61 16.76
N ILE A 288 -6.14 12.80 17.16
CA ILE A 288 -6.66 13.48 18.36
C ILE A 288 -7.99 14.13 18.00
N GLU A 289 -8.95 14.03 18.91
CA GLU A 289 -10.19 14.80 18.88
C GLU A 289 -9.90 16.17 19.52
N ASP A 290 -9.92 17.21 18.70
CA ASP A 290 -9.66 18.61 19.08
C ASP A 290 -10.72 19.25 19.98
N PRO A 291 -12.05 19.03 19.82
CA PRO A 291 -12.98 19.54 20.81
C PRO A 291 -12.71 18.86 22.15
N THR A 292 -12.47 19.66 23.20
CA THR A 292 -12.43 19.12 24.55
C THR A 292 -13.77 18.43 24.81
N LEU A 293 -13.72 17.24 25.43
CA LEU A 293 -14.94 16.49 25.75
C LEU A 293 -15.85 17.27 26.73
N LEU A 294 -15.34 18.38 27.30
CA LEU A 294 -15.83 19.07 28.50
C LEU A 294 -16.10 20.58 28.31
N PRO A 295 -17.01 20.97 27.40
CA PRO A 295 -17.96 22.03 27.81
C PRO A 295 -19.45 21.68 27.61
N SER A 296 -19.80 20.68 26.79
CA SER A 296 -21.19 20.40 26.39
C SER A 296 -21.81 19.15 27.02
N MET A 297 -21.04 18.32 27.72
CA MET A 297 -21.53 17.08 28.35
C MET A 297 -21.42 17.17 29.87
N SER A 298 -22.55 17.02 30.58
CA SER A 298 -22.61 16.95 32.05
C SER A 298 -22.11 15.61 32.63
N GLN A 299 -21.30 14.85 31.86
CA GLN A 299 -20.94 13.47 32.14
C GLN A 299 -19.41 13.31 32.17
N PHE A 300 -18.90 12.72 33.24
CA PHE A 300 -17.49 12.36 33.39
C PHE A 300 -17.19 11.06 32.65
N PHE A 301 -16.14 11.04 31.82
CA PHE A 301 -15.66 9.85 31.11
C PHE A 301 -14.33 9.38 31.70
N PRO A 302 -14.27 8.18 32.32
CA PRO A 302 -13.01 7.64 32.80
C PRO A 302 -11.99 7.48 31.66
N PRO A 303 -10.69 7.80 31.85
CA PRO A 303 -9.69 7.58 30.82
C PRO A 303 -9.63 6.11 30.37
N GLY A 304 -9.59 5.91 29.06
CA GLY A 304 -9.70 4.61 28.39
C GLY A 304 -11.13 4.18 28.05
N SER A 305 -12.15 4.89 28.52
CA SER A 305 -13.53 4.61 28.10
C SER A 305 -13.76 4.98 26.63
N VAL A 306 -14.57 4.19 25.94
CA VAL A 306 -15.05 4.52 24.59
C VAL A 306 -16.13 5.59 24.72
N VAL A 307 -15.90 6.75 24.09
CA VAL A 307 -16.81 7.91 24.17
C VAL A 307 -17.61 8.14 22.90
N ALA A 308 -17.13 7.63 21.75
CA ALA A 308 -17.86 7.72 20.49
C ALA A 308 -17.44 6.63 19.51
N ILE A 309 -18.34 6.34 18.57
CA ILE A 309 -18.07 5.54 17.39
C ILE A 309 -18.49 6.37 16.18
N ARG A 310 -17.61 6.43 15.19
CA ARG A 310 -17.89 7.11 13.92
C ARG A 310 -17.23 6.32 12.82
N ASP A 311 -18.01 5.93 11.82
CA ASP A 311 -17.48 5.32 10.61
C ASP A 311 -16.56 4.10 10.88
N GLU A 312 -16.97 3.26 11.83
CA GLU A 312 -16.21 2.09 12.32
C GLU A 312 -14.94 2.40 13.14
N ALA A 313 -14.57 3.66 13.33
CA ALA A 313 -13.55 4.07 14.30
C ALA A 313 -14.14 4.27 15.68
N VAL A 314 -13.29 4.15 16.70
CA VAL A 314 -13.66 4.24 18.12
C VAL A 314 -12.82 5.33 18.78
N CYS A 315 -13.48 6.31 19.41
CA CYS A 315 -12.81 7.36 20.17
C CYS A 315 -12.70 6.96 21.64
N ILE A 316 -11.51 7.08 22.22
CA ILE A 316 -11.27 6.83 23.64
C ILE A 316 -10.96 8.12 24.40
N ALA A 317 -11.48 8.27 25.61
CA ALA A 317 -11.12 9.37 26.50
C ALA A 317 -9.68 9.24 27.02
N THR A 318 -8.97 10.35 27.13
CA THR A 318 -7.63 10.43 27.72
C THR A 318 -7.64 11.21 29.05
N CYS A 319 -6.53 11.21 29.80
CA CYS A 319 -6.48 11.84 31.13
C CYS A 319 -6.48 13.38 31.11
N ASP A 320 -6.27 13.98 29.94
CA ASP A 320 -6.25 15.42 29.68
C ASP A 320 -7.54 15.94 29.01
N ASP A 321 -8.66 15.24 29.22
CA ASP A 321 -10.00 15.64 28.77
C ASP A 321 -10.18 15.77 27.25
N LYS A 322 -9.36 15.02 26.50
CA LYS A 322 -9.39 14.89 25.04
C LYS A 322 -9.82 13.48 24.61
N GLY A 323 -9.96 13.30 23.30
CA GLY A 323 -10.22 12.01 22.67
C GLY A 323 -9.08 11.56 21.75
N VAL A 324 -8.89 10.25 21.60
CA VAL A 324 -8.03 9.67 20.55
C VAL A 324 -8.82 8.63 19.76
N TRP A 325 -8.90 8.82 18.44
CA TRP A 325 -9.55 7.91 17.51
C TRP A 325 -8.64 6.74 17.14
N ILE A 326 -9.12 5.54 17.46
CA ILE A 326 -8.59 4.27 17.00
C ILE A 326 -9.40 3.83 15.78
N THR A 327 -8.80 3.84 14.60
CA THR A 327 -9.52 3.54 13.36
C THR A 327 -9.55 2.05 13.07
N HIS A 328 -8.47 1.35 13.41
CA HIS A 328 -8.31 -0.08 13.13
C HIS A 328 -7.63 -0.80 14.28
N ILE A 329 -7.91 -2.10 14.37
CA ILE A 329 -7.24 -3.03 15.28
C ILE A 329 -6.73 -4.28 14.54
N ARG A 330 -5.81 -4.99 15.17
CA ARG A 330 -5.38 -6.33 14.76
C ARG A 330 -5.09 -7.20 15.97
N GLN A 331 -5.59 -8.44 15.94
CA GLN A 331 -5.29 -9.44 16.98
C GLN A 331 -3.80 -9.81 17.01
N VAL A 332 -3.29 -10.11 18.20
CA VAL A 332 -1.93 -10.63 18.36
C VAL A 332 -1.88 -12.08 17.87
N LYS A 333 -0.90 -12.37 17.02
CA LYS A 333 -0.66 -13.73 16.50
C LYS A 333 -0.19 -14.65 17.64
N SER A 334 -0.88 -15.75 17.86
CA SER A 334 -0.46 -16.83 18.76
C SER A 334 0.56 -17.78 18.10
N LYS A 335 1.18 -18.67 18.88
CA LYS A 335 2.12 -19.67 18.33
C LYS A 335 1.43 -20.68 17.40
N THR A 336 0.13 -20.90 17.58
CA THR A 336 -0.68 -21.84 16.77
C THR A 336 -1.23 -21.20 15.51
N ASP A 337 -1.23 -19.87 15.42
CA ASP A 337 -1.69 -19.18 14.22
C ASP A 337 -0.68 -19.35 13.08
N PRO A 338 -1.13 -19.72 11.87
CA PRO A 338 -0.21 -19.91 10.75
C PRO A 338 0.40 -18.58 10.29
N ALA A 339 -0.35 -17.48 10.38
CA ALA A 339 0.04 -16.17 9.87
C ALA A 339 -0.59 -15.03 10.69
N LEU A 340 -0.29 -13.77 10.33
CA LEU A 340 -0.86 -12.60 11.04
C LEU A 340 -2.37 -12.51 10.84
N TRP A 341 -3.10 -11.96 11.80
CA TRP A 341 -4.52 -11.66 11.63
C TRP A 341 -4.75 -10.43 10.73
N PRO A 342 -5.89 -10.34 10.02
CA PRO A 342 -6.23 -9.16 9.24
C PRO A 342 -6.31 -7.91 10.13
N LYS A 343 -5.97 -6.76 9.55
CA LYS A 343 -6.20 -5.46 10.19
C LYS A 343 -7.60 -4.98 9.82
N VAL A 344 -8.49 -4.88 10.79
CA VAL A 344 -9.92 -4.58 10.59
C VAL A 344 -10.31 -3.26 11.24
N PRO A 345 -11.40 -2.61 10.78
CA PRO A 345 -11.95 -1.45 11.46
C PRO A 345 -12.20 -1.72 12.95
N ALA A 346 -12.00 -0.72 13.80
CA ALA A 346 -11.96 -0.91 15.25
C ALA A 346 -13.31 -1.36 15.82
N ALA A 347 -14.42 -0.73 15.43
CA ALA A 347 -15.73 -1.01 15.99
C ALA A 347 -16.20 -2.44 15.69
N SER A 348 -16.24 -2.83 14.41
CA SER A 348 -16.61 -4.20 14.01
C SER A 348 -15.61 -5.25 14.51
N GLY A 349 -14.32 -4.93 14.53
CA GLY A 349 -13.29 -5.82 15.09
C GLY A 349 -13.50 -6.11 16.58
N LEU A 350 -13.78 -5.08 17.39
CA LEU A 350 -14.07 -5.24 18.81
C LEU A 350 -15.38 -6.02 19.03
N GLN A 351 -16.41 -5.75 18.23
CA GLN A 351 -17.69 -6.47 18.27
C GLN A 351 -17.51 -7.96 17.96
N GLN A 352 -16.77 -8.31 16.90
CA GLN A 352 -16.47 -9.70 16.55
C GLN A 352 -15.70 -10.45 17.64
N LEU A 353 -14.88 -9.73 18.41
CA LEU A 353 -14.12 -10.29 19.53
C LEU A 353 -14.90 -10.36 20.85
N GLY A 354 -16.12 -9.81 20.89
CA GLY A 354 -16.89 -9.68 22.13
C GLY A 354 -16.23 -8.74 23.15
N LEU A 355 -15.44 -7.75 22.68
CA LEU A 355 -14.71 -6.77 23.49
C LEU A 355 -15.42 -5.41 23.55
N VAL A 356 -16.73 -5.40 23.28
CA VAL A 356 -17.58 -4.22 23.45
C VAL A 356 -17.71 -3.94 24.95
N PRO A 357 -17.25 -2.78 25.46
CA PRO A 357 -17.28 -2.48 26.89
C PRO A 357 -18.70 -2.52 27.48
N SER A 358 -18.85 -3.12 28.67
CA SER A 358 -20.13 -3.11 29.39
C SER A 358 -20.61 -1.68 29.68
N GLY A 359 -21.86 -1.35 29.34
CA GLY A 359 -22.45 -0.02 29.54
C GLY A 359 -22.41 0.91 28.31
N SER A 360 -21.89 0.42 27.18
CA SER A 360 -21.93 1.12 25.91
C SER A 360 -23.26 0.95 25.18
N GLU A 361 -24.40 1.04 25.87
CA GLU A 361 -25.71 1.06 25.22
C GLU A 361 -26.23 2.50 25.12
N PRO A 362 -26.61 2.95 23.90
CA PRO A 362 -26.41 2.28 22.62
C PRO A 362 -24.98 2.45 22.10
N TRP A 363 -24.37 1.36 21.62
CA TRP A 363 -23.11 1.34 20.84
C TRP A 363 -23.27 2.14 19.53
N ASP A 364 -24.53 2.52 19.23
CA ASP A 364 -24.99 3.32 18.10
C ASP A 364 -25.11 4.83 18.39
N HIS A 365 -24.76 5.32 19.59
CA HIS A 365 -24.78 6.76 19.89
C HIS A 365 -23.37 7.36 20.01
N SER A 366 -22.96 8.13 19.00
CA SER A 366 -21.82 9.05 19.10
C SER A 366 -22.17 10.18 20.07
N LEU A 367 -21.52 10.22 21.23
CA LEU A 367 -21.69 11.30 22.21
C LEU A 367 -20.95 12.59 21.81
N LEU A 368 -20.03 12.49 20.86
CA LEU A 368 -19.38 13.63 20.24
C LEU A 368 -20.34 14.32 19.26
N PRO A 369 -20.29 15.67 19.14
CA PRO A 369 -21.05 16.39 18.14
C PRO A 369 -20.91 15.68 16.79
N LEU A 370 -22.03 15.42 16.13
CA LEU A 370 -22.00 15.02 14.73
C LEU A 370 -21.21 16.11 14.00
N THR A 371 -20.23 15.70 13.21
CA THR A 371 -19.52 16.58 12.28
C THR A 371 -20.50 17.02 11.20
N LEU A 372 -21.51 17.84 11.53
CA LEU A 372 -22.67 18.20 10.68
C LEU A 372 -22.96 17.10 9.66
N SER A 373 -23.16 15.86 10.12
CA SER A 373 -23.07 14.65 9.27
C SER A 373 -24.06 14.68 8.11
N ASP A 374 -25.11 15.48 8.25
CA ASP A 374 -26.16 15.67 7.26
C ASP A 374 -25.74 16.59 6.10
N GLU A 375 -24.59 17.27 6.20
CA GLU A 375 -24.08 18.21 5.20
C GLU A 375 -22.76 17.80 4.56
N TRP A 376 -22.13 16.69 5.00
CA TRP A 376 -20.86 16.18 4.46
C TRP A 376 -19.70 17.20 4.41
N SER A 377 -19.82 18.37 5.04
CA SER A 377 -18.77 19.39 5.02
C SER A 377 -17.55 18.95 5.84
N ARG A 378 -16.36 19.42 5.48
CA ARG A 378 -15.16 19.24 6.32
C ARG A 378 -15.42 19.85 7.70
N SER A 379 -15.12 19.10 8.76
CA SER A 379 -15.16 19.63 10.13
C SER A 379 -14.22 20.83 10.28
N GLY A 380 -14.68 21.87 10.99
CA GLY A 380 -13.85 23.01 11.39
C GLY A 380 -12.90 22.73 12.56
N TYR A 381 -13.05 21.58 13.21
CA TYR A 381 -12.17 21.07 14.28
C TYR A 381 -11.43 19.81 13.82
N ASP A 382 -10.26 19.51 14.38
CA ASP A 382 -9.58 18.25 14.08
C ASP A 382 -10.32 17.07 14.72
N THR A 383 -10.85 16.21 13.86
CA THR A 383 -11.69 15.09 14.26
C THR A 383 -11.65 14.02 13.18
N PHE A 384 -11.97 12.77 13.54
CA PHE A 384 -11.99 11.70 12.56
C PHE A 384 -13.13 11.89 11.57
N GLN A 385 -12.78 12.11 10.31
CA GLN A 385 -13.71 12.23 9.20
C GLN A 385 -13.07 11.64 7.95
N GLU A 386 -13.63 10.54 7.44
CA GLU A 386 -13.11 9.88 6.25
C GLU A 386 -13.60 10.52 4.95
N ILE A 387 -14.84 11.04 4.94
CA ILE A 387 -15.48 11.58 3.74
C ILE A 387 -15.95 13.00 4.01
N TRP A 388 -15.61 13.91 3.10
CA TRP A 388 -16.15 15.27 3.12
C TRP A 388 -16.24 15.85 1.72
N VAL A 389 -17.06 16.90 1.59
CA VAL A 389 -17.25 17.66 0.36
C VAL A 389 -16.96 19.12 0.65
N ASP A 390 -16.25 19.76 -0.27
CA ASP A 390 -16.12 21.20 -0.33
C ASP A 390 -16.71 21.73 -1.63
N PHE A 391 -17.48 22.82 -1.56
CA PHE A 391 -18.13 23.40 -2.72
C PHE A 391 -17.47 24.73 -3.08
N ALA A 392 -17.18 24.93 -4.37
CA ALA A 392 -16.60 26.16 -4.89
C ALA A 392 -17.42 26.74 -6.04
N ASN A 393 -17.31 28.05 -6.23
CA ASN A 393 -17.94 28.76 -7.34
C ASN A 393 -16.87 29.40 -8.24
N VAL A 394 -16.93 29.12 -9.53
CA VAL A 394 -16.07 29.71 -10.57
C VAL A 394 -16.96 30.46 -11.55
N GLY A 395 -17.15 31.77 -11.32
CA GLY A 395 -18.14 32.55 -12.07
C GLY A 395 -19.56 32.02 -11.82
N ASP A 396 -20.21 31.51 -12.88
CA ASP A 396 -21.53 30.87 -12.82
C ASP A 396 -21.46 29.34 -12.60
N LYS A 397 -20.26 28.76 -12.53
CA LYS A 397 -20.07 27.31 -12.38
C LYS A 397 -19.96 26.92 -10.92
N HIS A 398 -20.70 25.89 -10.54
CA HIS A 398 -20.66 25.31 -9.19
C HIS A 398 -19.95 23.96 -9.21
N LEU A 399 -18.92 23.80 -8.39
CA LEU A 399 -18.05 22.63 -8.35
C LEU A 399 -18.12 21.98 -6.97
N ALA A 400 -18.10 20.65 -6.92
CA ALA A 400 -18.01 19.88 -5.68
C ALA A 400 -16.71 19.06 -5.64
N TYR A 401 -15.89 19.26 -4.62
CA TYR A 401 -14.67 18.49 -4.35
C TYR A 401 -14.97 17.44 -3.29
N LEU A 402 -15.10 16.19 -3.71
CA LEU A 402 -15.38 15.02 -2.86
C LEU A 402 -14.07 14.35 -2.44
N TYR A 403 -13.80 14.38 -1.15
CA TYR A 403 -12.64 13.74 -0.55
C TYR A 403 -13.05 12.46 0.19
N PHE A 404 -12.17 11.45 0.13
CA PHE A 404 -12.38 10.16 0.79
C PHE A 404 -11.04 9.54 1.21
N ASP A 405 -10.63 9.81 2.45
CA ASP A 405 -9.36 9.39 3.01
C ASP A 405 -9.46 8.03 3.71
N PHE A 406 -9.80 7.01 2.94
CA PHE A 406 -9.90 5.65 3.47
C PHE A 406 -8.52 5.08 3.81
N TYR A 407 -8.45 4.41 4.96
CA TYR A 407 -7.20 3.87 5.46
C TYR A 407 -6.52 2.91 4.46
N ASN A 408 -5.27 3.22 4.08
CA ASN A 408 -4.53 2.56 2.99
C ASN A 408 -5.25 2.56 1.63
N GLY A 409 -6.18 3.47 1.36
CA GLY A 409 -6.96 3.56 0.13
C GLY A 409 -7.89 2.37 -0.12
N ALA A 410 -8.08 1.47 0.86
CA ALA A 410 -8.91 0.29 0.71
C ALA A 410 -10.38 0.66 0.95
N MET A 411 -11.28 0.29 0.04
CA MET A 411 -12.68 0.69 0.05
C MET A 411 -13.56 -0.49 0.47
N SER A 412 -14.04 -0.50 1.72
CA SER A 412 -14.97 -1.54 2.18
C SER A 412 -16.37 -1.35 1.60
N THR A 413 -17.21 -2.39 1.66
CA THR A 413 -18.62 -2.30 1.25
C THR A 413 -19.34 -1.12 1.91
N LYS A 414 -19.16 -0.93 3.22
CA LYS A 414 -19.77 0.19 3.98
C LYS A 414 -19.25 1.55 3.52
N GLN A 415 -17.95 1.69 3.30
CA GLN A 415 -17.35 2.93 2.80
C GLN A 415 -17.83 3.27 1.38
N CYS A 416 -17.97 2.29 0.49
CA CYS A 416 -18.53 2.49 -0.85
C CYS A 416 -19.97 2.97 -0.79
N ASN A 417 -20.81 2.35 0.05
CA ASN A 417 -22.20 2.78 0.24
C ASN A 417 -22.29 4.23 0.76
N ARG A 418 -21.40 4.63 1.67
CA ARG A 418 -21.31 6.03 2.14
C ARG A 418 -20.87 6.99 1.04
N LEU A 419 -19.97 6.58 0.14
CA LEU A 419 -19.65 7.40 -1.04
C LEU A 419 -20.83 7.58 -1.97
N VAL A 420 -21.63 6.53 -2.19
CA VAL A 420 -22.86 6.62 -2.98
C VAL A 420 -23.82 7.63 -2.33
N GLN A 421 -24.03 7.55 -1.02
CA GLN A 421 -24.86 8.51 -0.27
C GLN A 421 -24.32 9.95 -0.38
N CYS A 422 -23.01 10.13 -0.31
CA CYS A 422 -22.37 11.43 -0.46
C CYS A 422 -22.53 12.00 -1.88
N LEU A 423 -22.39 11.17 -2.91
CA LEU A 423 -22.63 11.55 -4.30
C LEU A 423 -24.11 11.92 -4.54
N GLU A 424 -25.04 11.18 -3.94
CA GLU A 424 -26.47 11.51 -3.97
C GLU A 424 -26.76 12.82 -3.26
N TYR A 425 -26.11 13.08 -2.13
CA TYR A 425 -26.14 14.36 -1.45
C TYR A 425 -25.64 15.49 -2.37
N ILE A 426 -24.47 15.33 -3.01
CA ILE A 426 -23.91 16.32 -3.95
C ILE A 426 -24.90 16.63 -5.07
N ILE A 427 -25.51 15.59 -5.66
CA ILE A 427 -26.54 15.75 -6.71
C ILE A 427 -27.74 16.53 -6.18
N SER A 428 -28.18 16.26 -4.95
CA SER A 428 -29.33 16.93 -4.32
C SER A 428 -29.11 18.43 -4.07
N ARG A 429 -27.85 18.88 -4.05
CA ARG A 429 -27.48 20.30 -3.87
C ARG A 429 -27.50 21.09 -5.18
N SER A 430 -27.56 20.42 -6.32
CA SER A 430 -27.76 21.07 -7.62
C SER A 430 -29.18 21.64 -7.74
N SER A 431 -29.32 22.89 -8.19
CA SER A 431 -30.62 23.54 -8.43
C SER A 431 -30.62 24.35 -9.73
N GLU A 432 -31.80 24.75 -10.22
CA GLU A 432 -31.88 25.60 -11.43
C GLU A 432 -31.15 26.95 -11.28
N ARG A 433 -31.07 27.49 -10.06
CA ARG A 433 -30.39 28.77 -9.78
C ARG A 433 -28.89 28.63 -9.60
N LEU A 434 -28.42 27.45 -9.21
CA LEU A 434 -27.02 27.13 -8.98
C LEU A 434 -26.78 25.68 -9.45
N PRO A 435 -26.70 25.46 -10.78
CA PRO A 435 -26.55 24.11 -11.32
C PRO A 435 -25.14 23.61 -11.05
N LEU A 436 -25.04 22.40 -10.49
CA LEU A 436 -23.78 21.72 -10.34
C LEU A 436 -23.17 21.46 -11.72
N THR A 437 -21.93 21.89 -11.92
CA THR A 437 -21.21 21.80 -13.19
C THR A 437 -20.22 20.64 -13.17
N ALA A 438 -19.55 20.41 -12.04
CA ALA A 438 -18.58 19.33 -11.93
C ALA A 438 -18.49 18.72 -10.53
N VAL A 439 -18.09 17.44 -10.50
CA VAL A 439 -17.69 16.73 -9.28
C VAL A 439 -16.25 16.25 -9.45
N VAL A 440 -15.40 16.61 -8.50
CA VAL A 440 -13.99 16.26 -8.46
C VAL A 440 -13.77 15.23 -7.35
N LEU A 441 -13.37 14.02 -7.71
CA LEU A 441 -12.95 12.98 -6.78
C LEU A 441 -11.51 13.24 -6.36
N MET A 442 -11.29 13.57 -5.09
CA MET A 442 -9.97 13.97 -4.56
C MET A 442 -9.24 12.82 -3.88
N GLY A 443 -9.93 11.74 -3.51
CA GLY A 443 -9.38 10.63 -2.73
C GLY A 443 -8.72 11.08 -1.41
N GLY A 444 -7.86 10.22 -0.86
CA GLY A 444 -7.00 10.55 0.28
C GLY A 444 -5.65 11.14 -0.14
N ASP A 445 -4.92 11.70 0.83
CA ASP A 445 -3.62 12.34 0.55
C ASP A 445 -2.53 11.31 0.22
N SER A 446 -2.54 10.17 0.92
CA SER A 446 -1.58 9.08 0.68
C SER A 446 -1.99 8.15 -0.46
N TYR A 447 -3.29 8.01 -0.69
CA TYR A 447 -3.87 7.11 -1.68
C TYR A 447 -5.13 7.73 -2.26
N PHE A 448 -5.27 7.72 -3.59
CA PHE A 448 -6.57 7.97 -4.20
C PHE A 448 -7.51 6.80 -3.89
N SER A 449 -7.14 5.59 -4.30
CA SER A 449 -7.83 4.34 -3.96
C SER A 449 -7.00 3.12 -4.38
N ASN A 450 -7.12 2.02 -3.66
CA ASN A 450 -6.54 0.71 -3.98
C ASN A 450 -7.63 -0.35 -4.29
N GLY A 451 -8.89 0.06 -4.46
CA GLY A 451 -10.03 -0.83 -4.73
C GLY A 451 -10.55 -1.55 -3.48
N ILE A 452 -11.04 -2.78 -3.66
CA ILE A 452 -11.70 -3.58 -2.61
C ILE A 452 -10.90 -3.72 -1.31
N HIS A 453 -11.60 -3.80 -0.18
CA HIS A 453 -10.97 -3.86 1.14
C HIS A 453 -10.60 -5.29 1.56
N LEU A 454 -9.49 -5.79 1.04
CA LEU A 454 -9.03 -7.18 1.24
C LEU A 454 -8.95 -7.62 2.71
N ASN A 455 -8.62 -6.73 3.65
CA ASN A 455 -8.60 -7.11 5.08
C ASN A 455 -10.00 -7.36 5.66
N VAL A 456 -11.01 -6.60 5.22
CA VAL A 456 -12.41 -6.75 5.68
C VAL A 456 -12.97 -8.02 5.07
N ILE A 457 -12.73 -8.22 3.76
CA ILE A 457 -13.04 -9.45 3.05
C ILE A 457 -12.43 -10.68 3.73
N GLU A 458 -11.13 -10.65 4.03
CA GLU A 458 -10.43 -11.79 4.65
C GLU A 458 -10.84 -12.04 6.11
N ALA A 459 -11.35 -11.03 6.80
CA ALA A 459 -11.90 -11.16 8.15
C ALA A 459 -13.37 -11.60 8.18
N ALA A 460 -14.09 -11.48 7.07
CA ALA A 460 -15.49 -11.87 6.99
C ALA A 460 -15.67 -13.39 7.17
N ALA A 461 -16.83 -13.79 7.70
CA ALA A 461 -17.17 -15.20 7.85
C ALA A 461 -17.20 -15.95 6.50
N ASN A 462 -17.62 -15.25 5.44
CA ASN A 462 -17.60 -15.73 4.06
C ASN A 462 -16.87 -14.72 3.16
N PRO A 463 -15.53 -14.88 2.98
CA PRO A 463 -14.76 -13.94 2.18
C PRO A 463 -15.16 -13.87 0.69
N ALA A 464 -15.71 -14.94 0.11
CA ALA A 464 -16.15 -14.91 -1.29
C ALA A 464 -17.38 -14.01 -1.44
N GLU A 465 -18.33 -14.13 -0.53
CA GLU A 465 -19.53 -13.31 -0.49
C GLU A 465 -19.23 -11.84 -0.15
N GLU A 466 -18.37 -11.56 0.84
CA GLU A 466 -17.95 -10.17 1.10
C GLU A 466 -17.18 -9.57 -0.10
N SER A 467 -16.41 -10.36 -0.84
CA SER A 467 -15.79 -9.88 -2.09
C SER A 467 -16.83 -9.45 -3.12
N TRP A 468 -17.95 -10.17 -3.19
CA TRP A 468 -19.05 -9.87 -4.11
C TRP A 468 -19.83 -8.62 -3.71
N TYR A 469 -20.15 -8.47 -2.43
CA TYR A 469 -20.77 -7.23 -1.94
C TYR A 469 -19.85 -6.04 -2.16
N ASN A 470 -18.56 -6.18 -1.85
CA ASN A 470 -17.63 -5.08 -1.97
C ASN A 470 -17.44 -4.64 -3.44
N ILE A 471 -17.29 -5.58 -4.39
CA ILE A 471 -17.09 -5.21 -5.78
C ILE A 471 -18.34 -4.58 -6.40
N ASN A 472 -19.54 -5.07 -6.06
CA ASN A 472 -20.78 -4.44 -6.49
C ASN A 472 -20.94 -3.03 -5.93
N ALA A 473 -20.58 -2.81 -4.67
CA ALA A 473 -20.63 -1.48 -4.07
C ALA A 473 -19.63 -0.50 -4.71
N ILE A 474 -18.46 -0.98 -5.15
CA ILE A 474 -17.54 -0.14 -5.96
C ILE A 474 -18.13 0.14 -7.34
N ASP A 475 -18.70 -0.85 -8.02
CA ASP A 475 -19.38 -0.66 -9.32
C ASP A 475 -20.51 0.36 -9.22
N ASP A 476 -21.23 0.41 -8.09
CA ASP A 476 -22.27 1.41 -7.84
C ASP A 476 -21.69 2.83 -7.74
N VAL A 477 -20.53 3.00 -7.09
CA VAL A 477 -19.79 4.28 -7.09
C VAL A 477 -19.33 4.64 -8.50
N VAL A 478 -18.78 3.68 -9.25
CA VAL A 478 -18.31 3.91 -10.62
C VAL A 478 -19.47 4.30 -11.53
N GLN A 479 -20.63 3.65 -11.38
CA GLN A 479 -21.83 3.98 -12.14
C GLN A 479 -22.30 5.41 -11.88
N LYS A 480 -22.21 5.91 -10.63
CA LYS A 480 -22.53 7.32 -10.32
C LYS A 480 -21.67 8.30 -11.13
N VAL A 481 -20.37 8.02 -11.27
CA VAL A 481 -19.41 8.94 -11.89
C VAL A 481 -19.32 8.78 -13.41
N LEU A 482 -19.59 7.58 -13.92
CA LEU A 482 -19.53 7.27 -15.34
C LEU A 482 -20.84 7.57 -16.07
N LEU A 483 -22.00 7.40 -15.40
CA LEU A 483 -23.33 7.50 -15.99
C LEU A 483 -24.20 8.57 -15.32
N ASP A 484 -24.49 8.44 -14.02
CA ASP A 484 -25.54 9.25 -13.38
C ASP A 484 -25.21 10.75 -13.42
N LEU A 485 -23.98 11.13 -13.05
CA LEU A 485 -23.52 12.52 -13.08
C LEU A 485 -23.43 13.08 -14.51
N PRO A 486 -22.75 12.42 -15.48
CA PRO A 486 -22.73 12.88 -16.86
C PRO A 486 -24.10 12.99 -17.53
N SER A 487 -25.05 12.09 -17.23
CA SER A 487 -26.43 12.16 -17.77
C SER A 487 -27.18 13.42 -17.36
N ARG A 488 -26.73 14.10 -16.30
CA ARG A 488 -27.26 15.37 -15.78
C ARG A 488 -26.46 16.58 -16.27
N GLY A 489 -25.49 16.38 -17.16
CA GLY A 489 -24.58 17.43 -17.62
C GLY A 489 -23.50 17.81 -16.61
N ILE A 490 -23.27 16.98 -15.58
CA ILE A 490 -22.24 17.23 -14.56
C ILE A 490 -20.95 16.50 -14.97
N THR A 491 -19.88 17.26 -15.19
CA THR A 491 -18.56 16.71 -15.55
C THR A 491 -17.93 16.02 -14.34
N THR A 492 -17.36 14.83 -14.53
CA THR A 492 -16.61 14.14 -13.47
C THR A 492 -15.11 14.22 -13.68
N VAL A 493 -14.38 14.60 -12.62
CA VAL A 493 -12.92 14.73 -12.63
C VAL A 493 -12.34 13.84 -11.54
N ALA A 494 -11.37 13.00 -11.86
CA ALA A 494 -10.55 12.32 -10.86
C ALA A 494 -9.25 13.10 -10.66
N ALA A 495 -8.95 13.46 -9.42
CA ALA A 495 -7.72 14.14 -9.04
C ALA A 495 -6.87 13.23 -8.15
N ILE A 496 -5.96 12.49 -8.79
CA ILE A 496 -5.12 11.48 -8.14
C ILE A 496 -3.95 12.19 -7.43
N ARG A 497 -4.07 12.36 -6.11
CA ARG A 497 -3.06 13.01 -5.25
C ARG A 497 -2.08 12.02 -4.65
N GLY A 498 -2.59 10.87 -4.22
CA GLY A 498 -1.83 9.73 -3.74
C GLY A 498 -1.88 8.55 -4.69
N ASN A 499 -1.07 7.52 -4.42
CA ASN A 499 -1.00 6.33 -5.29
C ASN A 499 -2.38 5.68 -5.49
N ALA A 500 -2.55 5.01 -6.63
CA ALA A 500 -3.76 4.25 -6.92
C ALA A 500 -3.43 2.85 -7.46
N ALA A 501 -4.26 1.86 -7.14
CA ALA A 501 -4.07 0.48 -7.60
C ALA A 501 -5.40 -0.21 -7.88
N ALA A 502 -5.36 -1.21 -8.78
CA ALA A 502 -6.48 -2.05 -9.15
C ALA A 502 -7.75 -1.22 -9.41
N GLY A 503 -8.85 -1.53 -8.70
CA GLY A 503 -10.13 -0.84 -8.80
C GLY A 503 -10.07 0.66 -8.56
N GLY A 504 -9.08 1.14 -7.80
CA GLY A 504 -8.89 2.57 -7.60
C GLY A 504 -8.42 3.31 -8.86
N VAL A 505 -7.64 2.66 -9.72
CA VAL A 505 -7.29 3.24 -11.03
C VAL A 505 -8.49 3.20 -11.97
N ALA A 506 -9.22 2.08 -11.99
CA ALA A 506 -10.43 1.97 -12.82
C ALA A 506 -11.49 3.00 -12.43
N LEU A 507 -11.73 3.21 -11.14
CA LEU A 507 -12.60 4.28 -10.62
C LEU A 507 -12.17 5.65 -11.15
N ALA A 508 -10.88 5.98 -11.07
CA ALA A 508 -10.39 7.26 -11.59
C ALA A 508 -10.65 7.39 -13.09
N THR A 509 -10.29 6.36 -13.87
CA THR A 509 -10.42 6.39 -15.33
C THR A 509 -11.86 6.34 -15.83
N ALA A 510 -12.83 6.03 -14.97
CA ALA A 510 -14.24 6.12 -15.32
C ALA A 510 -14.75 7.58 -15.36
N CYS A 511 -14.03 8.54 -14.78
CA CYS A 511 -14.37 9.96 -14.86
C CYS A 511 -14.21 10.52 -16.29
N ASP A 512 -14.78 11.69 -16.57
CA ASP A 512 -14.59 12.39 -17.84
C ASP A 512 -13.14 12.87 -18.01
N VAL A 513 -12.51 13.32 -16.91
CA VAL A 513 -11.13 13.82 -16.88
C VAL A 513 -10.35 13.18 -15.73
N VAL A 514 -9.08 12.83 -15.95
CA VAL A 514 -8.16 12.29 -14.95
C VAL A 514 -6.92 13.18 -14.86
N LEU A 515 -6.71 13.74 -13.68
CA LEU A 515 -5.54 14.50 -13.27
C LEU A 515 -4.70 13.66 -12.32
N ALA A 516 -3.38 13.72 -12.46
CA ALA A 516 -2.47 13.08 -11.53
C ALA A 516 -1.38 14.04 -11.04
N GLY A 517 -1.03 13.93 -9.76
CA GLY A 517 0.20 14.52 -9.23
C GLY A 517 1.45 13.88 -9.86
N PRO A 518 2.58 14.61 -9.96
CA PRO A 518 3.76 14.15 -10.68
C PRO A 518 4.46 12.95 -10.02
N ASP A 519 4.23 12.77 -8.71
CA ASP A 519 4.88 11.76 -7.88
C ASP A 519 4.04 10.47 -7.72
N VAL A 520 2.85 10.43 -8.30
CA VAL A 520 1.91 9.31 -8.19
C VAL A 520 2.44 8.07 -8.89
N VAL A 521 2.24 6.92 -8.25
CA VAL A 521 2.41 5.60 -8.85
C VAL A 521 1.05 4.95 -9.03
N LEU A 522 0.81 4.46 -10.25
CA LEU A 522 -0.40 3.73 -10.62
C LEU A 522 -0.08 2.24 -10.80
N ASN A 523 -0.91 1.38 -10.23
CA ASN A 523 -0.87 -0.08 -10.45
C ASN A 523 -2.21 -0.54 -11.06
N PRO A 524 -2.46 -0.29 -12.35
CA PRO A 524 -3.77 -0.46 -13.02
C PRO A 524 -4.21 -1.91 -13.28
N ALA A 525 -3.61 -2.90 -12.61
CA ALA A 525 -3.82 -4.32 -12.90
C ALA A 525 -4.36 -5.09 -11.67
N TYR A 526 -5.25 -6.05 -11.95
CA TYR A 526 -5.89 -6.94 -10.97
C TYR A 526 -5.25 -8.33 -10.93
N ARG A 527 -4.66 -8.70 -12.06
CA ARG A 527 -4.28 -10.08 -12.39
C ARG A 527 -3.26 -10.67 -11.42
N ALA A 528 -2.35 -9.85 -10.88
CA ALA A 528 -1.38 -10.25 -9.87
C ALA A 528 -2.03 -10.67 -8.53
N LEU A 529 -3.26 -10.23 -8.25
CA LEU A 529 -4.06 -10.66 -7.10
C LEU A 529 -4.99 -11.84 -7.45
N GLY A 530 -4.97 -12.31 -8.70
CA GLY A 530 -5.85 -13.37 -9.17
C GLY A 530 -7.26 -12.91 -9.51
N LEU A 531 -7.46 -11.62 -9.75
CA LEU A 531 -8.76 -11.06 -10.12
C LEU A 531 -8.79 -10.63 -11.58
N TYR A 532 -9.97 -10.73 -12.16
CA TYR A 532 -10.29 -10.11 -13.45
C TYR A 532 -10.44 -8.58 -13.32
N GLY A 533 -11.08 -8.10 -12.25
CA GLY A 533 -11.46 -6.70 -12.03
C GLY A 533 -12.89 -6.40 -12.50
N SER A 534 -13.61 -5.54 -11.81
CA SER A 534 -14.97 -5.11 -12.17
C SER A 534 -15.19 -3.71 -11.64
N GLU A 535 -15.05 -2.73 -12.53
CA GLU A 535 -15.13 -1.30 -12.26
C GLU A 535 -15.28 -0.56 -13.61
N PHE A 536 -15.93 -1.21 -14.59
CA PHE A 536 -16.07 -0.77 -15.97
C PHE A 536 -14.73 -0.55 -16.70
N HIS A 537 -13.64 -1.18 -16.24
CA HIS A 537 -12.32 -1.07 -16.85
C HIS A 537 -12.29 -1.60 -18.29
N SER A 538 -13.19 -2.54 -18.64
CA SER A 538 -13.35 -3.04 -20.00
C SER A 538 -13.94 -2.01 -20.98
N ILE A 539 -14.49 -0.91 -20.45
CA ILE A 539 -14.98 0.25 -21.23
C ILE A 539 -13.98 1.40 -21.12
N SER A 540 -13.62 1.81 -19.91
CA SER A 540 -12.81 3.01 -19.68
C SER A 540 -11.38 2.87 -20.20
N TYR A 541 -10.71 1.74 -20.00
CA TYR A 541 -9.33 1.60 -20.48
C TYR A 541 -9.25 1.57 -22.01
N PRO A 542 -10.03 0.75 -22.75
CA PRO A 542 -10.00 0.78 -24.20
C PRO A 542 -10.45 2.10 -24.80
N GLY A 543 -11.45 2.76 -24.20
CA GLY A 543 -11.90 4.06 -24.70
C GLY A 543 -10.84 5.15 -24.57
N ARG A 544 -10.04 5.10 -23.49
CA ARG A 544 -8.97 6.06 -23.21
C ARG A 544 -7.68 5.83 -23.99
N CYS A 545 -7.14 4.61 -23.91
CA CYS A 545 -5.81 4.29 -24.46
C CYS A 545 -5.84 3.34 -25.67
N GLY A 546 -7.03 2.94 -26.13
CA GLY A 546 -7.20 1.92 -27.14
C GLY A 546 -7.04 0.49 -26.60
N PRO A 547 -7.61 -0.52 -27.28
CA PRO A 547 -7.68 -1.89 -26.76
C PRO A 547 -6.30 -2.55 -26.58
N TYR A 548 -5.32 -2.22 -27.44
CA TYR A 548 -3.98 -2.78 -27.35
C TYR A 548 -3.25 -2.33 -26.08
N ARG A 549 -3.23 -1.01 -25.81
CA ARG A 549 -2.58 -0.47 -24.61
C ARG A 549 -3.33 -0.92 -23.36
N ALA A 550 -4.66 -0.92 -23.37
CA ALA A 550 -5.47 -1.43 -22.26
C ALA A 550 -5.09 -2.88 -21.89
N ARG A 551 -4.98 -3.76 -22.89
CA ARG A 551 -4.53 -5.15 -22.68
C ARG A 551 -3.11 -5.21 -22.12
N THR A 552 -2.19 -4.42 -22.66
CA THR A 552 -0.79 -4.37 -22.19
C THR A 552 -0.72 -3.94 -20.73
N ILE A 553 -1.46 -2.88 -20.35
CA ILE A 553 -1.55 -2.35 -18.99
C ILE A 553 -2.06 -3.44 -18.01
N LEU A 554 -3.14 -4.12 -18.36
CA LEU A 554 -3.74 -5.17 -17.53
C LEU A 554 -2.86 -6.42 -17.41
N ARG A 555 -1.99 -6.68 -18.40
CA ARG A 555 -1.15 -7.88 -18.48
C ARG A 555 0.27 -7.68 -17.95
N SER A 556 0.86 -6.50 -18.04
CA SER A 556 2.24 -6.26 -17.59
C SER A 556 2.37 -6.37 -16.06
N MET A 557 1.35 -5.92 -15.32
CA MET A 557 1.33 -5.92 -13.85
C MET A 557 2.56 -5.23 -13.24
N THR A 558 3.08 -4.22 -13.94
CA THR A 558 4.18 -3.35 -13.51
C THR A 558 3.62 -1.99 -13.08
N PRO A 559 4.28 -1.28 -12.15
CA PRO A 559 3.89 0.08 -11.81
C PRO A 559 4.04 1.01 -13.03
N LEU A 560 3.20 2.04 -13.10
CA LEU A 560 3.29 3.14 -14.06
C LEU A 560 3.51 4.45 -13.30
N SER A 561 4.36 5.33 -13.84
CA SER A 561 4.40 6.72 -13.38
C SER A 561 3.19 7.48 -13.93
N ALA A 562 2.86 8.61 -13.31
CA ALA A 562 1.83 9.51 -13.83
C ALA A 562 2.08 9.90 -15.30
N ASN A 563 3.33 10.18 -15.67
CA ASN A 563 3.71 10.51 -17.05
C ASN A 563 3.51 9.33 -18.00
N ASP A 564 3.94 8.12 -17.63
CA ASP A 564 3.76 6.95 -18.50
C ASP A 564 2.26 6.69 -18.75
N ALA A 565 1.44 6.85 -17.71
CA ALA A 565 -0.01 6.71 -17.83
C ALA A 565 -0.62 7.81 -18.73
N CYS A 566 -0.08 9.02 -18.69
CA CYS A 566 -0.46 10.12 -19.57
C CYS A 566 -0.08 9.84 -21.04
N ASP A 567 1.16 9.42 -21.29
CA ASP A 567 1.66 9.06 -22.63
C ASP A 567 0.87 7.90 -23.25
N MET A 568 0.41 6.98 -22.40
CA MET A 568 -0.47 5.89 -22.80
C MET A 568 -1.90 6.35 -23.11
N GLY A 569 -2.34 7.50 -22.61
CA GLY A 569 -3.70 8.03 -22.73
C GLY A 569 -4.64 7.62 -21.60
N LEU A 570 -4.14 6.97 -20.55
CA LEU A 570 -4.95 6.54 -19.40
C LEU A 570 -5.24 7.71 -18.43
N VAL A 571 -4.31 8.66 -18.33
CA VAL A 571 -4.42 9.91 -17.58
C VAL A 571 -4.44 11.07 -18.58
N ASP A 572 -5.25 12.10 -18.33
CA ASP A 572 -5.38 13.23 -19.25
C ASP A 572 -4.32 14.30 -18.98
N TYR A 573 -4.02 14.57 -17.71
CA TYR A 573 -3.00 15.56 -17.35
C TYR A 573 -2.18 15.14 -16.14
N VAL A 574 -0.87 15.43 -16.21
CA VAL A 574 0.03 15.36 -15.07
C VAL A 574 0.40 16.78 -14.66
N LEU A 575 0.13 17.14 -13.42
CA LEU A 575 0.50 18.45 -12.92
C LEU A 575 2.02 18.56 -12.76
N PRO A 576 2.61 19.72 -13.09
CA PRO A 576 4.00 19.97 -12.72
C PRO A 576 4.14 19.93 -11.19
N LYS A 577 5.37 19.70 -10.72
CA LYS A 577 5.66 19.75 -9.28
C LYS A 577 5.30 21.14 -8.74
N PRO A 578 4.29 21.27 -7.85
CA PRO A 578 3.83 22.57 -7.42
C PRO A 578 4.81 23.18 -6.40
N THR A 579 4.88 24.51 -6.39
CA THR A 579 5.53 25.28 -5.31
C THR A 579 4.65 25.40 -4.07
N GLU A 580 3.34 25.23 -4.24
CA GLU A 580 2.31 25.22 -3.20
C GLU A 580 1.84 23.78 -2.88
N SER A 581 0.80 23.64 -2.06
CA SER A 581 0.21 22.32 -1.80
C SER A 581 -0.37 21.70 -3.08
N LEU A 582 -0.26 20.38 -3.23
CA LEU A 582 -0.83 19.69 -4.39
C LEU A 582 -2.35 19.87 -4.48
N ASP A 583 -3.05 19.99 -3.34
CA ASP A 583 -4.48 20.27 -3.29
C ASP A 583 -4.82 21.62 -3.94
N THR A 584 -4.08 22.67 -3.57
CA THR A 584 -4.25 24.02 -4.13
C THR A 584 -3.98 24.03 -5.63
N ALA A 585 -2.89 23.38 -6.08
CA ALA A 585 -2.54 23.31 -7.48
C ALA A 585 -3.60 22.56 -8.32
N ILE A 586 -4.19 21.48 -7.78
CA ILE A 586 -5.28 20.75 -8.41
C ILE A 586 -6.53 21.63 -8.52
N ARG A 587 -6.94 22.27 -7.44
CA ARG A 587 -8.11 23.17 -7.44
C ARG A 587 -7.91 24.29 -8.47
N ALA A 588 -6.77 24.96 -8.45
CA ALA A 588 -6.46 26.02 -9.41
C ALA A 588 -6.52 25.52 -10.87
N HIS A 589 -6.01 24.31 -11.14
CA HIS A 589 -6.07 23.71 -12.46
C HIS A 589 -7.51 23.37 -12.88
N VAL A 590 -8.29 22.72 -12.01
CA VAL A 590 -9.69 22.37 -12.27
C VAL A 590 -10.54 23.63 -12.46
N GLU A 591 -10.44 24.62 -11.58
CA GLU A 591 -11.17 25.89 -11.70
C GLU A 591 -10.80 26.63 -13.00
N GLY A 592 -9.54 26.54 -13.41
CA GLY A 592 -9.05 27.03 -14.70
C GLY A 592 -9.78 26.40 -15.90
N MET A 593 -10.09 25.10 -15.84
CA MET A 593 -10.86 24.39 -16.89
C MET A 593 -12.27 24.95 -17.09
N PHE A 594 -12.89 25.46 -16.03
CA PHE A 594 -14.25 25.98 -16.04
C PHE A 594 -14.31 27.52 -16.19
N THR A 595 -13.17 28.20 -16.24
CA THR A 595 -13.11 29.67 -16.38
C THR A 595 -13.28 30.11 -17.86
N PRO A 596 -14.28 30.96 -18.19
CA PRO A 596 -14.47 31.46 -19.55
C PRO A 596 -13.23 32.20 -20.10
N GLY A 597 -12.85 31.93 -21.35
CA GLY A 597 -11.73 32.61 -22.03
C GLY A 597 -10.32 32.19 -21.58
N LYS A 598 -10.18 31.38 -20.52
CA LYS A 598 -8.93 30.71 -20.14
C LYS A 598 -8.85 29.25 -20.62
N GLN A 599 -9.89 28.75 -21.27
CA GLN A 599 -9.89 27.45 -21.93
C GLN A 599 -8.75 27.44 -22.96
N SER A 600 -7.67 26.70 -22.67
CA SER A 600 -6.63 26.46 -23.67
C SER A 600 -7.24 25.67 -24.83
N ARG A 601 -6.59 25.67 -25.99
CA ARG A 601 -7.00 24.85 -27.15
C ARG A 601 -7.05 23.34 -26.82
N GLU A 602 -6.38 22.93 -25.73
CA GLU A 602 -6.34 21.57 -25.17
C GLU A 602 -7.46 21.32 -24.14
N ALA A 603 -7.97 22.36 -23.47
CA ALA A 603 -8.97 22.28 -22.39
C ALA A 603 -10.35 22.83 -22.79
N ALA A 604 -10.75 22.69 -24.04
CA ALA A 604 -12.13 22.98 -24.41
C ALA A 604 -13.05 22.00 -23.67
N VAL A 605 -14.02 22.51 -22.91
CA VAL A 605 -15.00 21.69 -22.15
C VAL A 605 -15.69 20.66 -23.05
N SER A 606 -15.85 20.96 -24.34
CA SER A 606 -16.38 20.05 -25.35
C SER A 606 -15.54 18.79 -25.60
N ALA A 607 -14.30 18.74 -25.12
CA ALA A 607 -13.40 17.59 -25.24
C ALA A 607 -13.39 16.68 -23.99
N PHE A 608 -14.01 17.11 -22.88
CA PHE A 608 -14.08 16.29 -21.66
C PHE A 608 -14.88 15.03 -21.92
N GLY A 609 -14.35 13.89 -21.50
CA GLY A 609 -14.98 12.60 -21.74
C GLY A 609 -15.00 12.17 -23.22
N SER A 610 -14.23 12.82 -24.12
CA SER A 610 -14.15 12.43 -25.55
C SER A 610 -13.79 10.97 -25.78
N TRP A 611 -13.06 10.34 -24.84
CA TRP A 611 -12.78 8.90 -24.85
C TRP A 611 -14.05 8.04 -24.94
N LYS A 612 -15.18 8.52 -24.40
CA LYS A 612 -16.48 7.84 -24.41
C LYS A 612 -17.07 7.70 -25.81
N GLU A 613 -16.68 8.56 -26.77
CA GLU A 613 -17.17 8.49 -28.16
C GLU A 613 -16.73 7.21 -28.88
N SER A 614 -15.67 6.56 -28.40
CA SER A 614 -15.10 5.35 -29.00
C SER A 614 -15.65 4.04 -28.44
N VAL A 615 -16.53 4.10 -27.45
CA VAL A 615 -17.07 2.94 -26.71
C VAL A 615 -18.55 3.11 -26.39
N ASP A 616 -19.26 2.01 -26.11
CA ASP A 616 -20.68 2.09 -25.75
C ASP A 616 -20.85 2.42 -24.25
N THR A 617 -21.02 3.70 -23.94
CA THR A 617 -21.36 4.16 -22.59
C THR A 617 -22.87 4.39 -22.38
N SER A 618 -23.72 3.85 -23.26
CA SER A 618 -25.17 3.87 -23.03
C SER A 618 -25.53 3.03 -21.81
N SER A 619 -26.72 3.23 -21.23
CA SER A 619 -27.18 2.42 -20.10
C SER A 619 -27.18 0.91 -20.41
N ALA A 620 -27.46 0.53 -21.67
CA ALA A 620 -27.41 -0.86 -22.11
C ALA A 620 -25.96 -1.38 -22.22
N GLY A 621 -25.06 -0.59 -22.83
CA GLY A 621 -23.64 -0.93 -22.96
C GLY A 621 -22.96 -1.09 -21.60
N LEU A 622 -23.21 -0.16 -20.68
CA LEU A 622 -22.70 -0.24 -19.30
C LEU A 622 -23.29 -1.45 -18.55
N ALA A 623 -24.59 -1.72 -18.67
CA ALA A 623 -25.19 -2.91 -18.06
C ALA A 623 -24.56 -4.21 -18.59
N GLN A 624 -24.29 -4.27 -19.90
CA GLN A 624 -23.59 -5.40 -20.52
C GLN A 624 -22.16 -5.55 -19.99
N ALA A 625 -21.39 -4.45 -19.95
CA ALA A 625 -20.03 -4.44 -19.44
C ALA A 625 -19.97 -4.92 -17.98
N ARG A 626 -20.82 -4.36 -17.12
CA ARG A 626 -20.94 -4.76 -15.71
C ARG A 626 -21.29 -6.25 -15.57
N ALA A 627 -22.27 -6.74 -16.34
CA ALA A 627 -22.64 -8.16 -16.32
C ALA A 627 -21.49 -9.08 -16.76
N MET A 628 -20.71 -8.69 -17.77
CA MET A 628 -19.55 -9.44 -18.25
C MET A 628 -18.41 -9.46 -17.22
N GLU A 629 -18.07 -8.30 -16.67
CA GLU A 629 -17.01 -8.16 -15.65
C GLU A 629 -17.38 -8.93 -14.37
N LEU A 630 -18.59 -8.74 -13.85
CA LEU A 630 -19.10 -9.47 -12.69
C LEU A 630 -19.22 -10.98 -12.96
N GLY A 631 -19.53 -11.39 -14.19
CA GLY A 631 -19.50 -12.80 -14.60
C GLY A 631 -18.11 -13.41 -14.44
N GLN A 632 -17.05 -12.68 -14.78
CA GLN A 632 -15.67 -13.12 -14.55
C GLN A 632 -15.29 -13.09 -13.06
N MET A 633 -15.68 -12.04 -12.33
CA MET A 633 -15.43 -11.95 -10.90
C MET A 633 -16.11 -13.07 -10.11
N SER A 634 -17.34 -13.45 -10.49
CA SER A 634 -18.04 -14.60 -9.91
C SER A 634 -17.24 -15.91 -10.04
N GLN A 635 -16.62 -16.13 -11.19
CA GLN A 635 -15.74 -17.29 -11.38
C GLN A 635 -14.49 -17.21 -10.49
N ASP A 636 -13.95 -16.01 -10.25
CA ASP A 636 -12.82 -15.78 -9.35
C ASP A 636 -13.18 -15.95 -7.86
N PHE A 637 -14.47 -15.97 -7.53
CA PHE A 637 -14.95 -16.13 -6.16
C PHE A 637 -15.47 -17.53 -5.86
N TRP A 638 -16.07 -18.23 -6.84
CA TRP A 638 -16.78 -19.49 -6.53
C TRP A 638 -16.48 -20.68 -7.45
N SER A 639 -15.86 -20.46 -8.61
CA SER A 639 -15.50 -21.59 -9.48
C SER A 639 -14.18 -22.23 -9.02
N PRO A 640 -13.75 -23.38 -9.58
CA PRO A 640 -12.39 -23.90 -9.38
C PRO A 640 -11.27 -22.86 -9.58
N ARG A 641 -11.50 -21.88 -10.47
CA ARG A 641 -10.57 -20.76 -10.71
C ARG A 641 -10.35 -19.87 -9.47
N SER A 642 -11.25 -19.90 -8.49
CA SER A 642 -11.18 -19.05 -7.29
C SER A 642 -9.95 -19.32 -6.41
N GLU A 643 -9.28 -20.47 -6.58
CA GLU A 643 -7.97 -20.75 -5.99
C GLU A 643 -6.99 -19.61 -6.27
N ARG A 644 -7.04 -19.02 -7.48
CA ARG A 644 -6.12 -17.97 -7.90
C ARG A 644 -6.26 -16.68 -7.09
N TYR A 645 -7.47 -16.35 -6.65
CA TYR A 645 -7.77 -15.15 -5.86
C TYR A 645 -7.66 -15.40 -4.36
N HIS A 646 -8.33 -16.41 -3.82
CA HIS A 646 -8.44 -16.58 -2.37
C HIS A 646 -7.10 -16.86 -1.70
N THR A 647 -6.23 -17.64 -2.33
CA THR A 647 -4.89 -17.92 -1.81
C THR A 647 -4.04 -16.65 -1.80
N ARG A 648 -4.04 -15.88 -2.90
CA ARG A 648 -3.30 -14.62 -3.03
C ARG A 648 -3.82 -13.53 -2.09
N ARG A 649 -5.15 -13.38 -1.94
CA ARG A 649 -5.75 -12.47 -0.96
C ARG A 649 -5.29 -12.80 0.45
N ARG A 650 -5.44 -14.07 0.85
CA ARG A 650 -4.99 -14.54 2.17
C ARG A 650 -3.51 -14.21 2.36
N ASP A 651 -2.65 -14.56 1.42
CA ASP A 651 -1.21 -14.36 1.56
C ASP A 651 -0.83 -12.87 1.61
N PHE A 652 -1.50 -12.03 0.84
CA PHE A 652 -1.34 -10.57 0.85
C PHE A 652 -1.75 -9.93 2.19
N VAL A 653 -2.93 -10.31 2.71
CA VAL A 653 -3.49 -9.78 3.96
C VAL A 653 -2.69 -10.28 5.17
N ARG A 654 -2.41 -11.58 5.19
CA ARG A 654 -1.75 -12.28 6.29
C ARG A 654 -0.23 -12.08 6.30
N LYS A 655 0.31 -11.35 5.32
CA LYS A 655 1.75 -11.05 5.12
C LYS A 655 2.60 -12.31 5.04
N SER A 656 2.11 -13.31 4.31
CA SER A 656 2.88 -14.50 3.97
C SER A 656 4.13 -14.09 3.18
N LYS A 657 5.29 -14.67 3.53
CA LYS A 657 6.52 -14.40 2.79
C LYS A 657 6.40 -15.01 1.38
N PRO A 658 6.79 -14.28 0.33
CA PRO A 658 6.85 -14.85 -1.00
C PRO A 658 7.91 -15.96 -1.07
N SER A 659 7.70 -16.94 -1.94
CA SER A 659 8.64 -18.04 -2.18
C SER A 659 9.71 -17.71 -3.22
N SER A 660 9.45 -16.72 -4.07
CA SER A 660 10.34 -16.29 -5.15
C SER A 660 10.04 -14.84 -5.56
N THR A 661 10.99 -14.23 -6.28
CA THR A 661 10.76 -12.97 -6.99
C THR A 661 9.98 -13.26 -8.29
N PRO A 662 8.85 -12.58 -8.56
CA PRO A 662 8.17 -12.73 -9.84
C PRO A 662 9.07 -12.37 -11.03
N LEU A 663 9.00 -13.13 -12.11
CA LEU A 663 9.86 -12.97 -13.30
C LEU A 663 9.65 -11.62 -13.99
N ARG A 664 8.45 -11.02 -13.88
CA ARG A 664 8.21 -9.66 -14.37
C ARG A 664 9.11 -8.59 -13.72
N PHE A 665 9.66 -8.86 -12.53
CA PHE A 665 10.60 -7.97 -11.84
C PHE A 665 12.05 -8.52 -11.87
N ALA A 666 12.21 -9.84 -11.77
CA ALA A 666 13.49 -10.53 -11.86
C ALA A 666 13.87 -10.84 -13.33
N SER A 667 14.09 -9.80 -14.13
CA SER A 667 14.41 -9.95 -15.56
C SER A 667 15.67 -10.79 -15.81
N HIS A 668 16.61 -10.81 -14.87
CA HIS A 668 17.81 -11.64 -14.89
C HIS A 668 17.55 -13.15 -14.71
N ARG A 669 16.40 -13.53 -14.15
CA ARG A 669 15.95 -14.93 -14.05
C ARG A 669 15.05 -15.34 -15.21
N ARG A 670 14.67 -14.39 -16.07
CA ARG A 670 13.73 -14.61 -17.16
C ARG A 670 14.43 -15.13 -18.41
N GLN A 671 14.06 -16.34 -18.84
CA GLN A 671 14.53 -16.95 -20.09
C GLN A 671 13.44 -16.93 -21.16
N LYS A 672 13.82 -17.11 -22.43
CA LYS A 672 12.87 -17.17 -23.55
C LYS A 672 11.87 -18.32 -23.33
N GLY A 673 10.58 -17.98 -23.29
CA GLY A 673 9.49 -18.94 -23.05
C GLY A 673 9.14 -19.14 -21.57
N MET A 674 9.90 -18.57 -20.62
CA MET A 674 9.52 -18.56 -19.21
C MET A 674 8.56 -17.40 -18.92
N VAL A 675 7.42 -17.75 -18.34
CA VAL A 675 6.36 -16.82 -17.96
C VAL A 675 5.93 -17.08 -16.52
N ASP A 676 5.59 -16.01 -15.81
CA ASP A 676 4.93 -16.10 -14.51
C ASP A 676 3.61 -16.88 -14.66
N GLU A 677 3.08 -17.43 -13.56
CA GLU A 677 1.80 -18.16 -13.58
C GLU A 677 0.68 -17.28 -14.15
N GLU A 678 0.66 -16.01 -13.73
CA GLU A 678 -0.33 -15.03 -14.14
C GLU A 678 -0.28 -14.74 -15.64
N GLU A 679 0.88 -14.85 -16.29
CA GLU A 679 1.03 -14.52 -17.71
C GLU A 679 0.46 -15.59 -18.65
N ARG A 680 0.17 -16.78 -18.14
CA ARG A 680 -0.36 -17.91 -18.92
C ARG A 680 -1.81 -17.70 -19.31
N ASP A 681 -2.22 -18.27 -20.45
CA ASP A 681 -3.61 -18.26 -20.89
C ASP A 681 -4.47 -19.16 -19.99
N GLU A 682 -3.91 -20.28 -19.51
CA GLU A 682 -4.58 -21.20 -18.60
C GLU A 682 -4.93 -20.58 -17.25
N PHE A 683 -4.30 -19.46 -16.88
CA PHE A 683 -4.62 -18.74 -15.65
C PHE A 683 -6.06 -18.23 -15.62
N ASP A 684 -6.71 -18.10 -16.78
CA ASP A 684 -8.12 -17.73 -16.92
C ASP A 684 -9.07 -18.94 -17.04
N SER A 685 -8.57 -20.17 -17.22
CA SER A 685 -9.36 -21.40 -17.46
C SER A 685 -9.85 -22.06 -16.18
N ILE A 686 -11.16 -22.31 -16.09
CA ILE A 686 -11.77 -23.06 -14.99
C ILE A 686 -11.35 -24.52 -15.01
N GLU A 687 -11.31 -25.13 -16.19
CA GLU A 687 -10.97 -26.54 -16.40
C GLU A 687 -9.56 -26.84 -15.91
N TRP A 688 -8.61 -25.94 -16.19
CA TRP A 688 -7.23 -26.08 -15.75
C TRP A 688 -7.12 -26.13 -14.22
N PHE A 689 -7.80 -25.22 -13.52
CA PHE A 689 -7.83 -25.22 -12.04
C PHE A 689 -8.57 -26.44 -11.47
N GLN A 690 -9.61 -26.92 -12.14
CA GLN A 690 -10.31 -28.14 -11.75
C GLN A 690 -9.38 -29.36 -11.83
N ASP A 691 -8.63 -29.50 -12.92
CA ASP A 691 -7.69 -30.59 -13.11
C ASP A 691 -6.45 -30.48 -12.21
N ARG A 692 -5.97 -29.27 -11.94
CA ARG A 692 -4.95 -29.01 -10.92
C ARG A 692 -5.42 -29.47 -9.54
N SER A 693 -6.62 -29.10 -9.14
CA SER A 693 -7.21 -29.52 -7.85
C SER A 693 -7.34 -31.04 -7.74
N ARG A 694 -7.81 -31.72 -8.80
CA ARG A 694 -7.86 -33.20 -8.87
C ARG A 694 -6.48 -33.84 -8.73
N ARG A 695 -5.46 -33.29 -9.39
CA ARG A 695 -4.06 -33.79 -9.30
C ARG A 695 -3.50 -33.61 -7.88
N ASN A 696 -3.70 -32.45 -7.28
CA ASN A 696 -3.26 -32.16 -5.91
C ASN A 696 -3.93 -33.09 -4.89
N PHE A 697 -5.24 -33.32 -5.03
CA PHE A 697 -5.98 -34.25 -4.17
C PHE A 697 -5.48 -35.70 -4.28
N LYS A 698 -5.24 -36.18 -5.51
CA LYS A 698 -4.63 -37.51 -5.72
C LYS A 698 -3.26 -37.61 -5.08
N LYS A 699 -2.42 -36.57 -5.21
CA LYS A 699 -1.08 -36.53 -4.60
C LYS A 699 -1.15 -36.55 -3.07
N ASP A 700 -2.03 -35.77 -2.45
CA ASP A 700 -2.23 -35.76 -0.99
C ASP A 700 -2.71 -37.11 -0.47
N ILE A 701 -3.65 -37.77 -1.16
CA ILE A 701 -4.06 -39.15 -0.82
C ILE A 701 -2.88 -40.11 -0.93
N SER A 702 -2.11 -40.06 -2.01
CA SER A 702 -0.94 -40.92 -2.19
C SER A 702 0.09 -40.68 -1.09
N GLU A 703 0.39 -39.43 -0.73
CA GLU A 703 1.33 -39.09 0.34
C GLU A 703 0.84 -39.57 1.71
N LYS A 704 -0.46 -39.38 2.01
CA LYS A 704 -1.07 -39.91 3.25
C LYS A 704 -1.04 -41.43 3.29
N MET A 705 -1.31 -42.10 2.18
CA MET A 705 -1.25 -43.56 2.07
C MET A 705 0.19 -44.07 2.23
N ILE A 706 1.17 -43.41 1.61
CA ILE A 706 2.60 -43.72 1.79
C ILE A 706 3.01 -43.53 3.26
N ARG A 707 2.60 -42.44 3.91
CA ARG A 707 2.86 -42.23 5.36
C ARG A 707 2.22 -43.34 6.19
N LEU A 708 0.96 -43.67 5.94
CA LEU A 708 0.26 -44.75 6.63
C LEU A 708 0.98 -46.10 6.47
N ILE A 709 1.41 -46.44 5.25
CA ILE A 709 2.18 -47.66 4.96
C ILE A 709 3.56 -47.61 5.63
N THR A 710 4.23 -46.47 5.62
CA THR A 710 5.53 -46.27 6.28
C THR A 710 5.42 -46.42 7.79
N ASP A 711 4.34 -45.93 8.39
CA ASP A 711 4.07 -46.04 9.81
C ASP A 711 3.68 -47.49 10.19
N PHE A 712 2.92 -48.19 9.36
CA PHE A 712 2.63 -49.63 9.52
C PHE A 712 3.90 -50.48 9.40
N THR A 713 4.72 -50.25 8.38
CA THR A 713 5.96 -51.03 8.15
C THR A 713 7.06 -50.71 9.17
N LYS A 714 7.07 -49.52 9.78
CA LYS A 714 7.92 -49.20 10.94
C LYS A 714 7.36 -49.73 12.26
N GLY A 715 6.04 -49.92 12.35
CA GLY A 715 5.36 -50.52 13.50
C GLY A 715 5.61 -52.03 13.65
N ASP A 716 5.79 -52.75 12.54
CA ASP A 716 6.06 -54.20 12.56
C ASP A 716 7.53 -54.57 12.84
N ALA A 717 8.43 -53.59 12.99
CA ALA A 717 9.85 -53.82 13.29
C ALA A 717 10.20 -53.74 14.79
N LYS A 718 9.22 -53.52 15.69
CA LYS A 718 9.43 -53.59 17.14
C LYS A 718 8.29 -54.33 17.85
N ASP A 719 8.71 -55.33 18.61
CA ASP A 719 7.98 -56.09 19.63
C ASP A 719 7.18 -57.33 19.17
N GLY A 720 7.96 -58.40 18.96
CA GLY A 720 7.59 -59.69 19.49
C GLY A 720 7.65 -59.68 21.02
N THR A 721 6.58 -59.25 21.68
CA THR A 721 6.31 -59.53 23.10
C THR A 721 4.82 -59.38 23.37
N MET A 722 4.15 -60.53 23.50
CA MET A 722 2.76 -60.60 23.98
C MET A 722 2.64 -59.99 25.38
N SER A 723 1.80 -58.98 25.53
CA SER A 723 1.19 -58.63 26.82
C SER A 723 -0.33 -58.62 26.67
N ARG A 724 -0.97 -59.55 27.39
CA ARG A 724 -2.42 -59.64 27.56
C ARG A 724 -2.89 -58.45 28.39
N THR A 725 -3.88 -57.68 27.91
CA THR A 725 -4.74 -56.92 28.81
C THR A 725 -6.19 -56.85 28.32
N LYS A 726 -6.99 -57.70 28.97
CA LYS A 726 -8.45 -57.72 29.22
C LYS A 726 -9.41 -56.95 28.29
N LEU A 727 -10.23 -57.74 27.58
CA LEU A 727 -11.59 -57.40 27.18
C LEU A 727 -12.51 -57.19 28.40
N ALA A 728 -13.36 -56.16 28.33
CA ALA A 728 -14.71 -56.17 28.90
C ALA A 728 -15.67 -55.51 27.89
N SER A 729 -16.80 -56.17 27.67
CA SER A 729 -17.79 -55.94 26.60
C SER A 729 -19.12 -55.36 27.17
N PRO A 730 -20.26 -55.28 26.43
CA PRO A 730 -20.91 -54.04 25.98
C PRO A 730 -22.35 -53.84 26.54
N VAL A 731 -23.16 -52.95 25.92
CA VAL A 731 -24.65 -52.72 26.02
C VAL A 731 -25.02 -51.39 26.72
N ARG A 732 -25.88 -50.46 26.25
CA ARG A 732 -27.14 -50.55 25.46
C ARG A 732 -27.46 -49.25 24.67
N LYS A 733 -28.22 -49.42 23.58
CA LYS A 733 -28.86 -48.44 22.69
C LYS A 733 -29.98 -47.61 23.35
N THR A 734 -30.19 -46.39 22.86
CA THR A 734 -31.52 -45.86 22.47
C THR A 734 -31.40 -45.03 21.19
N ALA A 735 -32.31 -45.30 20.25
CA ALA A 735 -32.42 -44.72 18.92
C ALA A 735 -33.07 -43.33 18.99
N THR A 736 -32.85 -42.43 18.02
CA THR A 736 -33.72 -42.36 16.83
C THR A 736 -33.07 -41.51 15.72
N MET A 737 -33.05 -42.06 14.51
CA MET A 737 -32.88 -41.33 13.24
C MET A 737 -34.26 -41.23 12.58
N PRO A 738 -34.45 -40.26 11.66
CA PRO A 738 -34.73 -40.69 10.31
C PRO A 738 -33.75 -40.14 9.27
N SER A 739 -33.81 -40.80 8.13
CA SER A 739 -32.88 -40.95 7.00
C SER A 739 -32.63 -39.70 6.13
N PRO A 740 -31.63 -39.77 5.22
CA PRO A 740 -31.10 -38.65 4.46
C PRO A 740 -31.75 -38.49 3.08
N SER A 741 -31.94 -37.26 2.64
CA SER A 741 -32.12 -36.93 1.22
C SER A 741 -31.42 -35.59 0.94
N THR A 742 -30.30 -35.68 0.23
CA THR A 742 -29.68 -34.73 -0.72
C THR A 742 -29.87 -33.22 -0.50
N PRO A 743 -28.82 -32.42 -0.76
CA PRO A 743 -29.03 -31.43 -1.82
C PRO A 743 -27.89 -31.35 -2.84
N VAL A 744 -28.32 -31.54 -4.08
CA VAL A 744 -27.76 -30.99 -5.30
C VAL A 744 -28.37 -29.59 -5.47
N PHE A 745 -27.57 -28.64 -5.96
CA PHE A 745 -27.92 -27.29 -6.40
C PHE A 745 -29.39 -27.00 -6.78
N SER A 746 -29.92 -25.86 -6.32
CA SER A 746 -31.12 -25.17 -6.85
C SER A 746 -31.31 -23.83 -6.09
N CYS A 747 -30.72 -22.71 -6.52
CA CYS A 747 -31.27 -21.68 -7.43
C CYS A 747 -32.42 -20.78 -6.88
N TYR A 748 -32.14 -19.47 -6.82
CA TYR A 748 -32.99 -18.25 -6.91
C TYR A 748 -34.22 -18.01 -5.99
N TYR A 749 -34.19 -16.86 -5.30
CA TYR A 749 -35.22 -15.99 -4.66
C TYR A 749 -36.57 -16.54 -4.12
N ASN A 750 -36.77 -16.29 -2.81
CA ASN A 750 -37.89 -15.63 -2.08
C ASN A 750 -39.37 -15.81 -2.48
N PRO A 751 -40.30 -15.70 -1.51
CA PRO A 751 -40.62 -14.43 -0.83
C PRO A 751 -39.93 -14.20 0.52
#